data_AF-A0A957G9T9-F1
#
_entry.id   AF-A0A957G9T9-F1
#
_cell.length_a   1.000
_cell.length_b   1.000
_cell.length_c   1.000
_cell.angle_alpha   90.00
_cell.angle_beta   90.00
_cell.angle_gamma   90.00
#
_symmetry.space_group_name_H-M   'P 1'
#
loop_
_entity.id
_entity.type
_entity.pdbx_description
1 polymer ?
#
loop_
_entity_poly.entity_id
_entity_poly.type
_entity_poly.pdbx_seq_one_letter_code
_entity_poly.pdbx_strand_id
1 'polypeptide(L)'
;MKHRRSFMYLVLVLFVLFALAACSDGGSTTTETVEVTRIVEVPGECPDVEAPTCPEVEPCPECPAVVEPVVSVVPFEAQWAGSAHADKTAEAFVHWNEDDPQEVPANCAKCHSTPGFQDFLGADGTEAGVVDNPAPIGTVITCEACHNDATLTLTSVVFPSGAEITGLGPEARCMQCHQGRASKLSVDESIANAGLAPEDVDTVSPDLGFTNIHYYAAAATQYGKLAMGGYEYDGKSYDSRFDHVEGYNTCSSCHDPHTLEVRFEDCQGCHADLRSADDLVDIRMNGSLVDYDGNGNMDEGIYYEIEGLRAILYTQMQAYATEVAGTPILYNESAYPYFFIDTNGDGEGSEDELTNDNRYNAWTPRLAKAAYNYQVSLKDPGRFAHGAKYVIQLLYDSIEDLNAAVSSPIDMTTLRRIDHGHFAGSEEAFRHWDGEEDGGIVPGTCSRCHSAAGLPLFIDEGVSIAQPASNGLACATCHNDLQEFTIREIESVPFPSGATLATDDLGSNLCISCHQGRESTVSVNRAINGLDPDTPSENLRFRNIHYFAAAVTLFGTEAKGAYEYTGQEYNGRNEHVGAFNTCNECHSTHALEVVFEECAECHETVATKDDLMNIRVERDEGNIDYDGDGDATEGIANEIATMREILYASLQAYAADVVGTPIFYNPNAYPYFFVDDNGNGVADEGESTGYNAWTPRSLTAAYNYQYTAKDPGAFAHNGQYVMQILYDSINDLGGDVTAMTRPPVAVPEAAAP
;
A
#
# COMPACT_ATOMS: atom_id res chain seq x y z
N MET A 1 -13.86 -11.39 45.55
CA MET A 1 -14.63 -10.44 44.70
C MET A 1 -15.92 -9.95 45.39
N LYS A 2 -15.84 -9.19 46.50
CA LYS A 2 -16.99 -8.44 47.04
C LYS A 2 -16.65 -7.18 47.86
N HIS A 3 -15.37 -6.82 48.01
CA HIS A 3 -14.94 -5.64 48.79
C HIS A 3 -14.27 -4.52 47.98
N ARG A 4 -14.05 -4.67 46.66
CA ARG A 4 -13.53 -3.59 45.79
C ARG A 4 -14.61 -2.66 45.22
N ARG A 5 -15.89 -3.06 45.26
CA ARG A 5 -17.01 -2.24 44.74
C ARG A 5 -17.47 -1.15 45.70
N SER A 6 -17.23 -1.25 47.01
CA SER A 6 -17.70 -0.23 47.98
C SER A 6 -16.80 0.99 48.10
N PHE A 7 -15.54 0.92 47.68
CA PHE A 7 -14.61 2.07 47.73
C PHE A 7 -14.81 3.03 46.54
N MET A 8 -15.23 2.49 45.39
CA MET A 8 -15.44 3.26 44.16
C MET A 8 -16.72 4.12 44.22
N TYR A 9 -17.76 3.67 44.94
CA TYR A 9 -18.98 4.46 45.16
C TYR A 9 -18.79 5.62 46.16
N LEU A 10 -17.82 5.57 47.07
CA LEU A 10 -17.57 6.65 48.02
C LEU A 10 -16.79 7.82 47.39
N VAL A 11 -15.94 7.54 46.41
CA VAL A 11 -15.17 8.54 45.65
C VAL A 11 -16.06 9.25 44.62
N LEU A 12 -17.01 8.53 44.02
CA LEU A 12 -17.98 9.12 43.06
C LEU A 12 -18.96 10.11 43.73
N VAL A 13 -19.35 9.87 44.99
CA VAL A 13 -20.27 10.75 45.73
C VAL A 13 -19.56 12.02 46.24
N LEU A 14 -18.25 11.99 46.47
CA LEU A 14 -17.50 13.18 46.88
C LEU A 14 -17.23 14.15 45.72
N PHE A 15 -17.10 13.65 44.48
CA PHE A 15 -16.89 14.48 43.29
C PHE A 15 -18.18 15.20 42.85
N VAL A 16 -19.34 14.56 43.01
CA VAL A 16 -20.65 15.18 42.69
C VAL A 16 -21.04 16.28 43.68
N LEU A 17 -20.52 16.26 44.92
CA LEU A 17 -20.77 17.31 45.91
C LEU A 17 -19.91 18.57 45.73
N PHE A 18 -18.79 18.50 45.00
CA PHE A 18 -17.98 19.68 44.66
C PHE A 18 -18.44 20.40 43.39
N ALA A 19 -19.13 19.70 42.48
CA ALA A 19 -19.68 20.30 41.26
C ALA A 19 -21.00 21.08 41.47
N LEU A 20 -21.68 20.90 42.61
CA LEU A 20 -22.97 21.54 42.92
C LEU A 20 -22.86 22.86 43.73
N ALA A 21 -21.66 23.34 44.04
CA ALA A 21 -21.44 24.60 44.76
C ALA A 21 -20.94 25.77 43.87
N ALA A 22 -20.78 25.56 42.56
CA ALA A 22 -20.27 26.57 41.64
C ALA A 22 -21.34 27.20 40.70
N CYS A 23 -22.62 26.89 40.91
CA CYS A 23 -23.72 27.45 40.12
C CYS A 23 -24.81 28.05 41.03
N SER A 24 -24.51 29.17 41.68
CA SER A 24 -25.55 30.13 42.10
C SER A 24 -24.98 31.55 42.08
N ASP A 25 -25.30 32.29 41.02
CA ASP A 25 -25.78 33.68 41.10
C ASP A 25 -25.91 34.27 39.68
N GLY A 26 -27.01 33.93 39.02
CA GLY A 26 -27.53 34.68 37.89
C GLY A 26 -28.33 35.88 38.40
N GLY A 27 -27.65 37.01 38.59
CA GLY A 27 -28.25 38.31 38.91
C GLY A 27 -28.35 39.17 37.66
N SER A 28 -29.58 39.38 37.17
CA SER A 28 -29.91 40.32 36.09
C SER A 28 -29.44 41.74 36.41
N THR A 29 -28.58 42.31 35.58
CA THR A 29 -28.26 43.75 35.57
C THR A 29 -28.97 44.41 34.39
N THR A 30 -30.08 45.08 34.69
CA THR A 30 -30.69 46.09 33.83
C THR A 30 -29.81 47.34 33.82
N THR A 31 -29.32 47.75 32.65
CA THR A 31 -28.60 49.00 32.46
C THR A 31 -29.58 50.17 32.56
N GLU A 32 -29.58 50.88 33.68
CA GLU A 32 -30.31 52.13 33.86
C GLU A 32 -29.36 53.30 33.56
N THR A 33 -29.71 54.14 32.58
CA THR A 33 -28.98 55.38 32.28
C THR A 33 -29.27 56.42 33.36
N VAL A 34 -28.27 56.74 34.17
CA VAL A 34 -28.32 57.85 35.12
C VAL A 34 -27.69 59.09 34.48
N GLU A 35 -28.49 60.12 34.23
CA GLU A 35 -28.02 61.48 33.91
C GLU A 35 -27.22 62.05 35.10
N VAL A 36 -25.93 62.33 34.89
CA VAL A 36 -25.11 63.05 35.85
C VAL A 36 -25.15 64.54 35.51
N THR A 37 -26.07 65.27 36.11
CA THR A 37 -26.09 66.74 36.04
C THR A 37 -25.08 67.31 37.03
N ARG A 38 -23.92 67.76 36.53
CA ARG A 38 -22.94 68.51 37.34
C ARG A 38 -23.30 69.99 37.32
N ILE A 39 -23.89 70.49 38.40
CA ILE A 39 -24.07 71.93 38.62
C ILE A 39 -22.74 72.50 39.13
N VAL A 40 -22.13 73.39 38.35
CA VAL A 40 -21.01 74.24 38.79
C VAL A 40 -21.55 75.64 38.98
N GLU A 41 -21.68 76.07 40.24
CA GLU A 41 -21.97 77.47 40.55
C GLU A 41 -20.69 78.30 40.36
N VAL A 42 -20.72 79.24 39.42
CA VAL A 42 -19.68 80.25 39.23
C VAL A 42 -20.30 81.61 39.60
N PRO A 43 -19.81 82.31 40.64
CA PRO A 43 -20.24 83.67 40.91
C PRO A 43 -19.37 84.65 40.13
N GLY A 44 -19.94 85.33 39.14
CA GLY A 44 -19.28 86.43 38.45
C GLY A 44 -20.07 86.96 37.27
N GLU A 45 -20.53 88.20 37.38
CA GLU A 45 -21.11 88.98 36.27
C GLU A 45 -20.12 89.09 35.11
N CYS A 46 -20.55 88.76 33.90
CA CYS A 46 -19.86 89.08 32.66
C CYS A 46 -20.71 90.05 31.82
N PRO A 47 -20.13 91.09 31.20
CA PRO A 47 -20.86 92.11 30.48
C PRO A 47 -21.25 91.66 29.06
N ASP A 48 -22.32 92.25 28.53
CA ASP A 48 -22.78 92.10 27.15
C ASP A 48 -21.69 92.46 26.14
N VAL A 49 -21.35 91.51 25.26
CA VAL A 49 -20.54 91.74 24.06
C VAL A 49 -21.30 91.17 22.86
N GLU A 50 -21.57 92.03 21.87
CA GLU A 50 -22.30 91.70 20.64
C GLU A 50 -21.61 90.58 19.84
N ALA A 51 -22.41 89.62 19.37
CA ALA A 51 -21.96 88.49 18.57
C ALA A 51 -21.67 88.89 17.10
N PRO A 52 -20.51 88.49 16.52
CA PRO A 52 -20.28 88.64 15.09
C PRO A 52 -21.00 87.54 14.29
N THR A 53 -21.58 87.92 13.16
CA THR A 53 -22.26 87.02 12.21
C THR A 53 -21.26 86.07 11.53
N CYS A 54 -21.50 84.76 11.60
CA CYS A 54 -20.74 83.74 10.89
C CYS A 54 -21.00 83.77 9.37
N PRO A 55 -19.98 83.52 8.52
CA PRO A 55 -20.16 83.34 7.09
C PRO A 55 -20.82 81.98 6.77
N GLU A 56 -21.56 81.96 5.67
CA GLU A 56 -22.28 80.81 5.13
C GLU A 56 -21.31 79.69 4.69
N VAL A 57 -21.57 78.46 5.14
CA VAL A 57 -20.72 77.28 4.95
C VAL A 57 -20.97 76.68 3.56
N GLU A 58 -19.93 76.53 2.74
CA GLU A 58 -20.02 75.76 1.50
C GLU A 58 -20.33 74.27 1.82
N PRO A 59 -21.29 73.64 1.13
CA PRO A 59 -21.62 72.24 1.37
C PRO A 59 -20.46 71.32 0.96
N CYS A 60 -20.15 70.35 1.82
CA CYS A 60 -19.15 69.32 1.56
C CYS A 60 -19.49 68.53 0.29
N PRO A 61 -18.49 68.09 -0.50
CA PRO A 61 -18.72 67.18 -1.61
C PRO A 61 -19.38 65.89 -1.12
N GLU A 62 -20.40 65.41 -1.84
CA GLU A 62 -21.09 64.15 -1.57
C GLU A 62 -20.06 63.01 -1.46
N CYS A 63 -20.12 62.24 -0.36
CA CYS A 63 -19.38 61.00 -0.25
C CYS A 63 -19.79 60.09 -1.42
N PRO A 64 -18.84 59.44 -2.12
CA PRO A 64 -19.21 58.45 -3.13
C PRO A 64 -20.14 57.40 -2.49
N ALA A 65 -21.21 57.06 -3.20
CA ALA A 65 -22.19 56.09 -2.73
C ALA A 65 -21.47 54.83 -2.24
N VAL A 66 -21.85 54.34 -1.06
CA VAL A 66 -21.46 53.02 -0.59
C VAL A 66 -21.85 52.05 -1.70
N VAL A 67 -20.86 51.46 -2.37
CA VAL A 67 -21.11 50.42 -3.36
C VAL A 67 -21.68 49.26 -2.55
N GLU A 68 -22.99 49.02 -2.67
CA GLU A 68 -23.57 47.83 -2.08
C GLU A 68 -22.83 46.62 -2.68
N PRO A 69 -22.40 45.65 -1.85
CA PRO A 69 -21.71 44.47 -2.35
C PRO A 69 -22.62 43.80 -3.39
N VAL A 70 -22.06 43.53 -4.57
CA VAL A 70 -22.79 42.95 -5.72
C VAL A 70 -23.41 41.58 -5.37
N VAL A 71 -22.94 40.97 -4.29
CA VAL A 71 -23.48 39.74 -3.70
C VAL A 71 -23.79 40.01 -2.22
N SER A 72 -25.06 39.94 -1.83
CA SER A 72 -25.48 40.22 -0.45
C SER A 72 -25.20 39.09 0.55
N VAL A 73 -24.91 37.88 0.05
CA VAL A 73 -24.55 36.69 0.85
C VAL A 73 -23.60 35.83 0.04
N VAL A 74 -22.37 35.63 0.51
CA VAL A 74 -21.44 34.63 -0.06
C VAL A 74 -21.68 33.30 0.65
N PRO A 75 -22.10 32.23 -0.06
CA PRO A 75 -22.29 30.92 0.55
C PRO A 75 -21.01 30.43 1.24
N PHE A 76 -21.16 29.77 2.39
CA PHE A 76 -20.07 29.16 3.17
C PHE A 76 -18.97 30.12 3.67
N GLU A 77 -19.11 31.44 3.48
CA GLU A 77 -18.15 32.45 3.96
C GLU A 77 -17.88 32.34 5.47
N ALA A 78 -18.94 32.15 6.26
CA ALA A 78 -18.83 31.99 7.71
C ALA A 78 -18.08 30.70 8.11
N GLN A 79 -18.21 29.62 7.32
CA GLN A 79 -17.46 28.38 7.55
C GLN A 79 -15.99 28.58 7.23
N TRP A 80 -15.68 29.15 6.05
CA TRP A 80 -14.31 29.46 5.66
C TRP A 80 -13.62 30.40 6.65
N ALA A 81 -14.30 31.45 7.10
CA ALA A 81 -13.77 32.39 8.07
C ALA A 81 -13.40 31.75 9.42
N GLY A 82 -13.99 30.59 9.75
CA GLY A 82 -13.65 29.80 10.93
C GLY A 82 -12.60 28.69 10.68
N SER A 83 -12.16 28.50 9.44
CA SER A 83 -11.20 27.46 9.06
C SER A 83 -9.75 27.86 9.34
N ALA A 84 -8.86 26.86 9.42
CA ALA A 84 -7.42 27.09 9.60
C ALA A 84 -6.80 27.91 8.47
N HIS A 85 -7.33 27.84 7.24
CA HIS A 85 -6.86 28.63 6.11
C HIS A 85 -7.17 30.12 6.19
N ALA A 86 -8.15 30.52 7.00
CA ALA A 86 -8.50 31.92 7.25
C ALA A 86 -7.93 32.45 8.58
N ASP A 87 -7.26 31.61 9.37
CA ASP A 87 -6.71 31.98 10.67
C ASP A 87 -5.47 32.85 10.52
N LYS A 88 -5.65 34.17 10.63
CA LYS A 88 -4.58 35.17 10.56
C LYS A 88 -3.56 35.09 11.70
N THR A 89 -3.80 34.24 12.71
CA THR A 89 -2.91 34.04 13.85
C THR A 89 -2.11 32.75 13.76
N ALA A 90 -2.43 31.87 12.81
CA ALA A 90 -1.73 30.61 12.65
C ALA A 90 -0.28 30.83 12.20
N GLU A 91 0.64 30.02 12.73
CA GLU A 91 2.09 30.09 12.43
C GLU A 91 2.38 30.11 10.93
N ALA A 92 1.59 29.35 10.15
CA ALA A 92 1.67 29.34 8.70
C ALA A 92 1.55 30.73 8.04
N PHE A 93 0.92 31.73 8.67
CA PHE A 93 0.73 33.06 8.08
C PHE A 93 1.46 34.17 8.83
N VAL A 94 1.91 33.90 10.07
CA VAL A 94 2.55 34.91 10.92
C VAL A 94 4.06 34.76 11.07
N HIS A 95 4.64 33.66 10.56
CA HIS A 95 6.07 33.37 10.68
C HIS A 95 6.99 34.56 10.33
N TRP A 96 6.71 35.24 9.22
CA TRP A 96 7.53 36.34 8.70
C TRP A 96 7.15 37.73 9.24
N ASN A 97 6.25 37.83 10.23
CA ASN A 97 5.80 39.12 10.74
C ASN A 97 6.92 39.91 11.45
N GLU A 98 7.94 39.22 11.96
CA GLU A 98 9.07 39.83 12.66
C GLU A 98 10.35 39.91 11.80
N ASP A 99 10.31 39.43 10.56
CA ASP A 99 11.44 39.44 9.62
C ASP A 99 11.69 40.83 9.02
N ASP A 100 12.88 41.04 8.45
CA ASP A 100 13.26 42.27 7.73
C ASP A 100 13.84 41.93 6.34
N PRO A 101 13.12 42.21 5.23
CA PRO A 101 11.79 42.85 5.17
C PRO A 101 10.64 41.95 5.69
N GLN A 102 9.58 42.58 6.19
CA GLN A 102 8.35 41.93 6.64
C GLN A 102 7.50 41.48 5.45
N GLU A 103 7.88 40.38 4.82
CA GLU A 103 7.21 39.79 3.67
C GLU A 103 7.28 38.28 3.71
N VAL A 104 6.28 37.61 3.14
CA VAL A 104 6.33 36.16 2.90
C VAL A 104 7.25 35.93 1.69
N PRO A 105 8.41 35.28 1.84
CA PRO A 105 9.35 35.10 0.74
C PRO A 105 8.74 34.31 -0.42
N ALA A 106 9.20 34.57 -1.65
CA ALA A 106 8.65 33.96 -2.87
C ALA A 106 8.60 32.41 -2.81
N ASN A 107 9.63 31.77 -2.23
CA ASN A 107 9.70 30.31 -2.09
C ASN A 107 8.72 29.72 -1.04
N CYS A 108 8.01 30.57 -0.29
CA CYS A 108 6.99 30.19 0.70
C CYS A 108 5.61 30.75 0.31
N ALA A 109 5.56 31.84 -0.44
CA ALA A 109 4.35 32.60 -0.72
C ALA A 109 3.26 31.80 -1.45
N LYS A 110 3.61 30.79 -2.27
CA LYS A 110 2.65 29.90 -2.97
C LYS A 110 1.56 29.36 -2.04
N CYS A 111 1.93 28.93 -0.84
CA CYS A 111 1.03 28.21 0.07
C CYS A 111 0.75 28.94 1.37
N HIS A 112 1.45 30.05 1.61
CA HIS A 112 1.33 30.86 2.82
C HIS A 112 0.72 32.24 2.56
N SER A 113 0.11 32.45 1.38
CA SER A 113 -0.57 33.70 1.05
C SER A 113 -1.50 33.53 -0.17
N THR A 114 -2.65 34.23 -0.20
CA THR A 114 -3.45 34.30 -1.43
C THR A 114 -2.67 34.94 -2.60
N PRO A 115 -1.98 36.10 -2.42
CA PRO A 115 -1.25 36.71 -3.52
C PRO A 115 -0.18 35.80 -4.13
N GLY A 116 0.59 35.08 -3.31
CA GLY A 116 1.60 34.15 -3.82
C GLY A 116 1.00 32.95 -4.55
N PHE A 117 -0.18 32.48 -4.17
CA PHE A 117 -0.88 31.45 -4.96
C PHE A 117 -1.41 32.01 -6.29
N GLN A 118 -1.88 33.25 -6.31
CA GLN A 118 -2.31 33.91 -7.56
C GLN A 118 -1.15 34.15 -8.52
N ASP A 119 0.02 34.56 -7.99
CA ASP A 119 1.27 34.68 -8.74
C ASP A 119 1.65 33.32 -9.36
N PHE A 120 1.67 32.25 -8.54
CA PHE A 120 1.89 30.89 -9.03
C PHE A 120 0.93 30.47 -10.15
N LEU A 121 -0.33 30.88 -10.08
CA LEU A 121 -1.33 30.56 -11.11
C LEU A 121 -1.23 31.45 -12.35
N GLY A 122 -0.44 32.53 -12.31
CA GLY A 122 -0.47 33.63 -13.29
C GLY A 122 -1.80 34.38 -13.33
N ALA A 123 -2.60 34.28 -12.25
CA ALA A 123 -3.94 34.86 -12.18
C ALA A 123 -3.92 36.38 -11.98
N ASP A 124 -2.81 36.93 -11.48
CA ASP A 124 -2.53 38.36 -11.36
C ASP A 124 -1.83 38.94 -12.61
N GLY A 125 -1.57 38.10 -13.62
CA GLY A 125 -0.90 38.46 -14.87
C GLY A 125 0.62 38.19 -14.90
N THR A 126 1.19 37.56 -13.88
CA THR A 126 2.58 37.06 -13.88
C THR A 126 2.71 35.74 -14.64
N GLU A 127 3.94 35.18 -14.70
CA GLU A 127 4.21 33.92 -15.36
C GLU A 127 3.68 32.73 -14.53
N ALA A 128 2.74 31.97 -15.10
CA ALA A 128 2.19 30.80 -14.42
C ALA A 128 3.25 29.71 -14.18
N GLY A 129 3.15 29.05 -13.03
CA GLY A 129 4.03 27.96 -12.60
C GLY A 129 5.20 28.40 -11.73
N VAL A 130 5.41 29.71 -11.56
CA VAL A 130 6.48 30.29 -10.74
C VAL A 130 5.88 31.34 -9.80
N VAL A 131 6.49 31.52 -8.62
CA VAL A 131 6.19 32.69 -7.77
C VAL A 131 7.32 33.68 -7.95
N ASP A 132 7.04 34.78 -8.65
CA ASP A 132 8.04 35.76 -9.02
C ASP A 132 8.32 36.76 -7.89
N ASN A 133 7.34 36.99 -7.02
CA ASN A 133 7.39 38.05 -6.02
C ASN A 133 7.16 37.55 -4.59
N PRO A 134 7.82 38.14 -3.58
CA PRO A 134 7.39 37.95 -2.20
C PRO A 134 5.96 38.48 -2.01
N ALA A 135 5.20 37.84 -1.14
CA ALA A 135 3.83 38.24 -0.83
C ALA A 135 3.76 39.10 0.44
N PRO A 136 2.79 40.02 0.55
CA PRO A 136 2.62 40.84 1.75
C PRO A 136 2.19 39.99 2.96
N ILE A 137 2.74 40.33 4.13
CA ILE A 137 2.28 39.80 5.42
C ILE A 137 0.84 40.19 5.72
N GLY A 138 0.22 39.51 6.70
CA GLY A 138 -1.17 39.76 7.12
C GLY A 138 -2.21 39.24 6.13
N THR A 139 -1.78 38.47 5.12
CA THR A 139 -2.64 37.73 4.20
C THR A 139 -2.78 36.28 4.65
N VAL A 140 -3.84 35.63 4.19
CA VAL A 140 -4.17 34.21 4.44
C VAL A 140 -4.69 33.59 3.13
N ILE A 141 -5.14 32.35 3.16
CA ILE A 141 -5.84 31.76 2.01
C ILE A 141 -7.31 32.24 2.04
N THR A 142 -7.75 32.82 0.92
CA THR A 142 -9.10 33.39 0.77
C THR A 142 -9.83 32.69 -0.38
N CYS A 143 -11.12 33.00 -0.56
CA CYS A 143 -11.93 32.39 -1.62
C CYS A 143 -11.29 32.53 -3.01
N GLU A 144 -10.64 33.67 -3.29
CA GLU A 144 -10.03 33.97 -4.59
C GLU A 144 -8.83 33.05 -4.91
N ALA A 145 -8.18 32.47 -3.90
CA ALA A 145 -7.12 31.50 -4.11
C ALA A 145 -7.64 30.26 -4.87
N CYS A 146 -8.87 29.82 -4.57
CA CYS A 146 -9.45 28.60 -5.15
C CYS A 146 -10.57 28.85 -6.17
N HIS A 147 -11.11 30.08 -6.24
CA HIS A 147 -12.21 30.47 -7.11
C HIS A 147 -11.78 31.59 -8.07
N ASN A 148 -11.07 31.19 -9.12
CA ASN A 148 -10.65 32.07 -10.22
C ASN A 148 -10.57 31.28 -11.54
N ASP A 149 -10.45 31.98 -12.67
CA ASP A 149 -10.46 31.37 -14.00
C ASP A 149 -9.35 30.31 -14.19
N ALA A 150 -8.15 30.53 -13.64
CA ALA A 150 -7.02 29.60 -13.76
C ALA A 150 -7.31 28.27 -13.03
N THR A 151 -7.82 28.35 -11.80
CA THR A 151 -8.13 27.19 -10.97
C THR A 151 -9.31 26.36 -11.45
N LEU A 152 -10.20 26.91 -12.29
CA LEU A 152 -11.29 26.16 -12.91
C LEU A 152 -10.78 25.16 -13.97
N THR A 153 -9.61 25.42 -14.55
CA THR A 153 -9.00 24.59 -15.58
C THR A 153 -7.78 23.79 -15.09
N LEU A 154 -7.47 23.86 -13.80
CA LEU A 154 -6.34 23.16 -13.21
C LEU A 154 -6.64 21.67 -13.06
N THR A 155 -5.89 20.83 -13.79
CA THR A 155 -6.12 19.36 -13.84
C THR A 155 -4.85 18.54 -13.66
N SER A 156 -3.73 19.17 -13.29
CA SER A 156 -2.47 18.49 -13.02
C SER A 156 -1.64 19.17 -11.93
N VAL A 157 -0.69 18.40 -11.39
CA VAL A 157 0.25 18.80 -10.34
C VAL A 157 1.60 18.15 -10.62
N VAL A 158 2.68 18.91 -10.50
CA VAL A 158 4.05 18.41 -10.60
C VAL A 158 4.64 18.31 -9.19
N PHE A 159 4.99 17.09 -8.79
CA PHE A 159 5.56 16.79 -7.48
C PHE A 159 7.05 17.15 -7.43
N PRO A 160 7.64 17.29 -6.23
CA PRO A 160 9.09 17.50 -6.06
C PRO A 160 9.99 16.39 -6.67
N SER A 161 9.44 15.24 -7.03
CA SER A 161 10.12 14.19 -7.79
C SER A 161 10.19 14.47 -9.30
N GLY A 162 9.54 15.52 -9.78
CA GLY A 162 9.34 15.79 -11.20
C GLY A 162 8.19 15.01 -11.83
N ALA A 163 7.55 14.08 -11.10
CA ALA A 163 6.38 13.36 -11.58
C ALA A 163 5.19 14.31 -11.76
N GLU A 164 4.56 14.28 -12.93
CA GLU A 164 3.32 15.00 -13.20
C GLU A 164 2.13 14.05 -13.07
N ILE A 165 1.22 14.36 -12.14
CA ILE A 165 -0.07 13.69 -12.04
C ILE A 165 -1.09 14.52 -12.80
N THR A 166 -1.73 13.90 -13.80
CA THR A 166 -2.73 14.53 -14.67
C THR A 166 -4.12 13.90 -14.46
N GLY A 167 -5.14 14.47 -15.12
CA GLY A 167 -6.51 13.96 -15.02
C GLY A 167 -7.19 14.24 -13.68
N LEU A 168 -6.63 15.16 -12.90
CA LEU A 168 -7.18 15.57 -11.61
C LEU A 168 -8.40 16.45 -11.79
N GLY A 169 -9.31 16.36 -10.82
CA GLY A 169 -10.45 17.24 -10.66
C GLY A 169 -10.14 18.43 -9.72
N PRO A 170 -11.16 18.93 -8.99
CA PRO A 170 -11.06 20.00 -7.99
C PRO A 170 -9.89 19.88 -6.99
N GLU A 171 -9.48 18.66 -6.66
CA GLU A 171 -8.40 18.33 -5.73
C GLU A 171 -7.02 18.82 -6.22
N ALA A 172 -6.85 19.08 -7.51
CA ALA A 172 -5.62 19.65 -8.06
C ALA A 172 -5.20 20.93 -7.31
N ARG A 173 -6.17 21.77 -6.90
CA ARG A 173 -5.92 22.99 -6.11
C ARG A 173 -5.29 22.68 -4.75
N CYS A 174 -5.81 21.68 -4.04
CA CYS A 174 -5.33 21.27 -2.71
C CYS A 174 -3.89 20.72 -2.82
N MET A 175 -3.68 19.87 -3.82
CA MET A 175 -2.41 19.19 -4.05
C MET A 175 -1.28 20.16 -4.45
N GLN A 176 -1.57 21.35 -4.98
CA GLN A 176 -0.52 22.34 -5.24
C GLN A 176 0.29 22.73 -3.99
N CYS A 177 -0.32 22.62 -2.81
CA CYS A 177 0.31 22.94 -1.53
C CYS A 177 0.53 21.71 -0.65
N HIS A 178 -0.42 20.77 -0.63
CA HIS A 178 -0.35 19.56 0.20
C HIS A 178 0.44 18.40 -0.45
N GLN A 179 1.37 18.71 -1.35
CA GLN A 179 2.28 17.75 -2.02
C GLN A 179 3.65 17.60 -1.36
N GLY A 180 3.95 18.39 -0.33
CA GLY A 180 5.30 18.48 0.22
C GLY A 180 6.25 19.31 -0.66
N ARG A 181 7.51 19.41 -0.24
CA ARG A 181 8.55 20.25 -0.87
C ARG A 181 9.84 19.51 -1.21
N ALA A 182 9.93 18.24 -0.88
CA ALA A 182 11.07 17.39 -1.18
C ALA A 182 10.59 15.99 -1.56
N SER A 183 11.46 15.22 -2.20
CA SER A 183 11.24 13.83 -2.59
C SER A 183 12.51 13.02 -2.33
N LYS A 184 12.50 11.73 -2.69
CA LYS A 184 13.72 10.92 -2.84
C LYS A 184 14.84 11.67 -3.59
N LEU A 185 14.50 12.33 -4.70
CA LEU A 185 15.50 13.03 -5.54
C LEU A 185 16.18 14.15 -4.77
N SER A 186 15.45 14.88 -3.92
CA SER A 186 16.04 15.96 -3.10
C SER A 186 17.09 15.43 -2.11
N VAL A 187 16.89 14.22 -1.57
CA VAL A 187 17.86 13.56 -0.68
C VAL A 187 19.07 13.09 -1.48
N ASP A 188 18.85 12.44 -2.62
CA ASP A 188 19.93 11.95 -3.50
C ASP A 188 20.78 13.12 -4.03
N GLU A 189 20.17 14.23 -4.42
CA GLU A 189 20.87 15.47 -4.80
C GLU A 189 21.67 16.06 -3.64
N SER A 190 21.13 16.08 -2.43
CA SER A 190 21.87 16.56 -1.25
C SER A 190 23.10 15.69 -0.96
N ILE A 191 23.00 14.37 -1.09
CA ILE A 191 24.12 13.44 -0.92
C ILE A 191 25.17 13.68 -2.01
N ALA A 192 24.74 13.79 -3.27
CA ALA A 192 25.63 14.05 -4.40
C ALA A 192 26.36 15.40 -4.29
N ASN A 193 25.66 16.46 -3.86
CA ASN A 193 26.23 17.79 -3.65
C ASN A 193 27.25 17.81 -2.50
N ALA A 194 27.10 16.94 -1.51
CA ALA A 194 28.09 16.72 -0.45
C ALA A 194 29.33 15.91 -0.93
N GLY A 195 29.35 15.48 -2.19
CA GLY A 195 30.48 14.77 -2.80
C GLY A 195 30.64 13.31 -2.38
N LEU A 196 29.56 12.68 -1.91
CA LEU A 196 29.58 11.31 -1.38
C LEU A 196 29.16 10.30 -2.45
N ALA A 197 29.99 9.27 -2.63
CA ALA A 197 29.70 8.17 -3.55
C ALA A 197 28.91 7.04 -2.84
N PRO A 198 28.33 6.07 -3.56
CA PRO A 198 27.62 4.95 -2.95
C PRO A 198 28.45 4.16 -1.92
N GLU A 199 29.77 4.07 -2.09
CA GLU A 199 30.70 3.46 -1.13
C GLU A 199 30.90 4.28 0.16
N ASP A 200 30.52 5.56 0.17
CA ASP A 200 30.63 6.49 1.31
C ASP A 200 29.33 6.55 2.14
N VAL A 201 28.46 5.54 2.01
CA VAL A 201 27.11 5.55 2.60
C VAL A 201 27.08 5.75 4.14
N ASP A 202 28.18 5.41 4.82
CA ASP A 202 28.35 5.55 6.27
C ASP A 202 29.37 6.65 6.65
N THR A 203 29.85 7.44 5.68
CA THR A 203 30.79 8.54 5.91
C THR A 203 30.06 9.80 6.35
N VAL A 204 30.45 10.37 7.49
CA VAL A 204 29.93 11.66 7.96
C VAL A 204 30.47 12.79 7.08
N SER A 205 29.57 13.67 6.62
CA SER A 205 29.92 14.87 5.87
C SER A 205 29.37 16.14 6.52
N PRO A 206 30.19 17.17 6.73
CA PRO A 206 29.72 18.48 7.21
C PRO A 206 28.91 19.25 6.16
N ASP A 207 29.00 18.84 4.88
CA ASP A 207 28.27 19.43 3.76
C ASP A 207 26.90 18.76 3.54
N LEU A 208 26.62 17.66 4.24
CA LEU A 208 25.32 16.99 4.22
C LEU A 208 24.44 17.48 5.37
N GLY A 209 23.20 17.85 5.05
CA GLY A 209 22.20 18.31 6.02
C GLY A 209 20.89 17.53 5.91
N PHE A 210 19.98 17.80 6.85
CA PHE A 210 18.64 17.22 6.84
C PHE A 210 17.75 17.84 5.76
N THR A 211 17.15 16.98 4.93
CA THR A 211 16.10 17.36 3.95
C THR A 211 14.73 17.22 4.59
N ASN A 212 13.87 18.23 4.49
CA ASN A 212 12.52 18.21 5.05
C ASN A 212 11.46 18.12 3.95
N ILE A 213 10.58 17.10 4.01
CA ILE A 213 9.41 16.98 3.11
C ILE A 213 8.41 18.12 3.27
N HIS A 214 8.44 18.84 4.40
CA HIS A 214 7.50 19.89 4.76
C HIS A 214 6.10 19.37 5.14
N TYR A 215 5.28 20.23 5.72
CA TYR A 215 4.08 19.84 6.47
C TYR A 215 2.88 19.50 5.59
N TYR A 216 1.99 18.67 6.12
CA TYR A 216 0.71 18.24 5.52
C TYR A 216 0.87 17.73 4.08
N ALA A 217 1.88 16.88 3.85
CA ALA A 217 2.21 16.30 2.56
C ALA A 217 1.27 15.13 2.16
N ALA A 218 -0.03 15.28 2.42
CA ALA A 218 -1.04 14.24 2.22
C ALA A 218 -1.10 13.72 0.78
N ALA A 219 -0.90 14.59 -0.21
CA ALA A 219 -0.91 14.17 -1.61
C ALA A 219 0.29 13.28 -1.96
N ALA A 220 1.46 13.54 -1.37
CA ALA A 220 2.63 12.69 -1.54
C ALA A 220 2.42 11.31 -0.90
N THR A 221 1.82 11.27 0.28
CA THR A 221 1.46 10.00 0.95
C THR A 221 0.39 9.23 0.18
N GLN A 222 -0.65 9.90 -0.34
CA GLN A 222 -1.73 9.24 -1.08
C GLN A 222 -1.28 8.66 -2.42
N TYR A 223 -0.40 9.37 -3.13
CA TYR A 223 0.08 8.93 -4.44
C TYR A 223 1.28 7.98 -4.37
N GLY A 224 1.88 7.78 -3.20
CA GLY A 224 2.93 6.79 -2.95
C GLY A 224 4.02 6.81 -4.02
N LYS A 225 4.27 5.64 -4.63
CA LYS A 225 5.22 5.45 -5.74
C LYS A 225 5.04 6.42 -6.90
N LEU A 226 3.83 6.88 -7.20
CA LEU A 226 3.60 7.83 -8.31
C LEU A 226 4.12 9.24 -8.00
N ALA A 227 4.10 9.64 -6.73
CA ALA A 227 4.64 10.93 -6.28
C ALA A 227 6.11 10.84 -5.84
N MET A 228 6.57 9.65 -5.42
CA MET A 228 7.91 9.42 -4.86
C MET A 228 8.23 10.38 -3.71
N GLY A 229 7.22 10.61 -2.85
CA GLY A 229 7.32 11.54 -1.73
C GLY A 229 8.23 11.03 -0.61
N GLY A 230 8.27 9.72 -0.38
CA GLY A 230 9.22 9.09 0.52
C GLY A 230 10.58 8.84 -0.13
N TYR A 231 11.57 8.48 0.69
CA TYR A 231 12.82 7.90 0.20
C TYR A 231 12.63 6.41 -0.05
N GLU A 232 12.40 6.08 -1.32
CA GLU A 232 12.31 4.71 -1.83
C GLU A 232 13.72 4.13 -2.04
N TYR A 233 13.97 2.95 -1.49
CA TYR A 233 15.27 2.26 -1.57
C TYR A 233 15.40 1.47 -2.87
N ASP A 234 16.61 1.50 -3.45
CA ASP A 234 16.89 0.86 -4.73
C ASP A 234 16.64 -0.65 -4.68
N GLY A 235 16.02 -1.21 -5.72
CA GLY A 235 15.68 -2.63 -5.80
C GLY A 235 14.44 -3.05 -4.99
N LYS A 236 13.82 -2.13 -4.24
CA LYS A 236 12.53 -2.35 -3.58
C LYS A 236 11.39 -1.84 -4.47
N SER A 237 10.22 -2.42 -4.27
CA SER A 237 8.96 -1.95 -4.87
C SER A 237 8.06 -1.40 -3.77
N TYR A 238 7.25 -0.40 -4.13
CA TYR A 238 6.42 0.36 -3.21
C TYR A 238 4.97 0.40 -3.67
N ASP A 239 4.09 0.54 -2.69
CA ASP A 239 2.68 0.79 -2.92
C ASP A 239 2.50 2.09 -3.73
N SER A 240 1.61 2.01 -4.72
CA SER A 240 1.31 3.09 -5.63
C SER A 240 0.28 4.05 -5.01
N ARG A 241 -0.60 4.63 -5.82
CA ARG A 241 -1.71 5.41 -5.30
C ARG A 241 -2.64 4.54 -4.46
N PHE A 242 -2.94 5.00 -3.24
CA PHE A 242 -4.00 4.41 -2.43
C PHE A 242 -5.36 4.86 -2.98
N ASP A 243 -6.14 3.89 -3.44
CA ASP A 243 -7.52 4.06 -3.84
C ASP A 243 -8.45 3.57 -2.71
N HIS A 244 -9.28 4.47 -2.19
CA HIS A 244 -10.44 4.14 -1.41
C HIS A 244 -11.58 3.62 -2.32
N VAL A 245 -12.70 3.23 -1.72
CA VAL A 245 -13.91 2.82 -2.46
C VAL A 245 -14.38 3.93 -3.41
N GLU A 246 -15.06 3.54 -4.50
CA GLU A 246 -15.58 4.48 -5.49
C GLU A 246 -16.37 5.62 -4.84
N GLY A 247 -16.09 6.86 -5.26
CA GLY A 247 -16.67 8.06 -4.68
C GLY A 247 -15.86 8.70 -3.54
N TYR A 248 -14.86 8.00 -2.97
CA TYR A 248 -14.02 8.49 -1.85
C TYR A 248 -12.54 8.65 -2.21
N ASN A 249 -12.23 8.87 -3.49
CA ASN A 249 -10.86 8.91 -4.02
C ASN A 249 -10.25 10.30 -4.20
N THR A 250 -10.93 11.36 -3.75
CA THR A 250 -10.45 12.75 -3.86
C THR A 250 -10.37 13.42 -2.50
N CYS A 251 -9.57 14.47 -2.36
CA CYS A 251 -9.50 15.22 -1.10
C CYS A 251 -10.90 15.71 -0.68
N SER A 252 -11.67 16.27 -1.62
CA SER A 252 -12.99 16.85 -1.37
C SER A 252 -14.13 15.84 -1.17
N SER A 253 -13.91 14.55 -1.45
CA SER A 253 -14.88 13.51 -1.09
C SER A 253 -14.85 13.17 0.39
N CYS A 254 -13.70 13.36 1.06
CA CYS A 254 -13.54 13.07 2.49
C CYS A 254 -13.47 14.34 3.35
N HIS A 255 -12.85 15.40 2.83
CA HIS A 255 -12.73 16.69 3.51
C HIS A 255 -13.73 17.69 2.97
N ASP A 256 -14.32 18.46 3.87
CA ASP A 256 -15.12 19.61 3.46
C ASP A 256 -14.19 20.77 3.05
N PRO A 257 -14.34 21.30 1.82
CA PRO A 257 -13.41 22.30 1.30
C PRO A 257 -13.56 23.67 1.97
N HIS A 258 -14.61 23.92 2.77
CA HIS A 258 -14.83 25.22 3.42
C HIS A 258 -14.49 25.20 4.91
N THR A 259 -14.80 24.11 5.62
CA THR A 259 -14.42 23.95 7.03
C THR A 259 -13.05 23.32 7.21
N LEU A 260 -12.57 22.57 6.20
CA LEU A 260 -11.36 21.73 6.21
C LEU A 260 -11.47 20.48 7.10
N GLU A 261 -12.61 20.30 7.78
CA GLU A 261 -12.87 19.15 8.62
C GLU A 261 -13.15 17.90 7.76
N VAL A 262 -12.83 16.73 8.31
CA VAL A 262 -13.23 15.45 7.73
C VAL A 262 -14.75 15.30 7.88
N ARG A 263 -15.42 14.85 6.82
CA ARG A 263 -16.85 14.50 6.82
C ARG A 263 -17.07 13.18 7.55
N PHE A 264 -16.90 13.21 8.87
CA PHE A 264 -16.96 12.03 9.72
C PHE A 264 -18.24 11.19 9.54
N GLU A 265 -19.39 11.83 9.36
CA GLU A 265 -20.67 11.15 9.17
C GLU A 265 -20.68 10.25 7.92
N ASP A 266 -19.94 10.62 6.87
CA ASP A 266 -19.81 9.82 5.65
C ASP A 266 -19.02 8.53 5.91
N CYS A 267 -18.03 8.58 6.82
CA CYS A 267 -17.21 7.42 7.20
C CYS A 267 -18.05 6.36 7.94
N GLN A 268 -19.01 6.78 8.78
CA GLN A 268 -19.85 5.88 9.59
C GLN A 268 -20.73 4.95 8.75
N GLY A 269 -20.96 5.27 7.48
CA GLY A 269 -21.70 4.41 6.56
C GLY A 269 -21.07 3.03 6.34
N CYS A 270 -19.73 2.95 6.38
CA CYS A 270 -18.99 1.69 6.22
C CYS A 270 -18.19 1.32 7.47
N HIS A 271 -17.78 2.30 8.28
CA HIS A 271 -17.04 2.11 9.52
C HIS A 271 -17.98 2.31 10.72
N ALA A 272 -18.88 1.36 10.92
CA ALA A 272 -20.01 1.49 11.85
C ALA A 272 -19.62 1.62 13.34
N ASP A 273 -18.39 1.25 13.71
CA ASP A 273 -17.91 1.31 15.09
C ASP A 273 -17.42 2.69 15.53
N LEU A 274 -17.22 3.61 14.58
CA LEU A 274 -16.80 4.97 14.88
C LEU A 274 -17.88 5.74 15.65
N ARG A 275 -17.46 6.56 16.61
CA ARG A 275 -18.31 7.44 17.45
C ARG A 275 -17.93 8.91 17.31
N SER A 276 -16.68 9.20 16.99
CA SER A 276 -16.15 10.54 16.75
C SER A 276 -14.99 10.54 15.76
N ALA A 277 -14.62 11.71 15.24
CA ALA A 277 -13.47 11.86 14.34
C ALA A 277 -12.14 11.41 14.97
N ASP A 278 -12.03 11.44 16.30
CA ASP A 278 -10.84 10.95 17.01
C ASP A 278 -10.66 9.44 16.85
N ASP A 279 -11.75 8.69 16.62
CA ASP A 279 -11.72 7.22 16.47
C ASP A 279 -11.21 6.78 15.09
N LEU A 280 -10.94 7.72 14.16
CA LEU A 280 -10.45 7.38 12.81
C LEU A 280 -9.12 6.62 12.86
N VAL A 281 -8.29 6.86 13.88
CA VAL A 281 -7.01 6.16 14.08
C VAL A 281 -7.19 4.68 14.43
N ASP A 282 -8.37 4.30 14.94
CA ASP A 282 -8.70 2.92 15.32
C ASP A 282 -9.16 2.07 14.12
N ILE A 283 -9.27 2.66 12.92
CA ILE A 283 -9.72 1.95 11.73
C ILE A 283 -8.67 0.93 11.29
N ARG A 284 -9.11 -0.33 11.17
CA ARG A 284 -8.43 -1.43 10.48
C ARG A 284 -9.44 -2.18 9.62
N MET A 285 -9.03 -2.60 8.42
CA MET A 285 -9.88 -3.38 7.50
C MET A 285 -9.23 -4.72 7.15
N ASN A 286 -10.00 -5.62 6.55
CA ASN A 286 -9.52 -6.95 6.12
C ASN A 286 -8.39 -6.92 5.07
N GLY A 287 -8.14 -5.75 4.47
CA GLY A 287 -6.98 -5.53 3.60
C GLY A 287 -5.66 -5.28 4.35
N SER A 288 -5.64 -5.37 5.68
CA SER A 288 -4.48 -5.10 6.56
C SER A 288 -4.38 -6.12 7.71
N LEU A 289 -4.54 -7.41 7.39
CA LEU A 289 -4.54 -8.53 8.36
C LEU A 289 -3.13 -9.08 8.62
N VAL A 290 -2.17 -8.18 8.81
CA VAL A 290 -0.80 -8.49 9.26
C VAL A 290 -0.41 -7.58 10.42
N ASP A 291 0.42 -8.11 11.30
CA ASP A 291 1.08 -7.40 12.41
C ASP A 291 2.36 -6.77 11.85
N TYR A 292 2.34 -5.46 11.55
CA TYR A 292 3.44 -4.82 10.84
C TYR A 292 4.58 -4.46 11.79
N ASP A 293 4.25 -3.99 13.00
CA ASP A 293 5.22 -3.61 14.02
C ASP A 293 5.68 -4.79 14.92
N GLY A 294 5.07 -5.96 14.74
CA GLY A 294 5.47 -7.22 15.38
C GLY A 294 5.17 -7.28 16.88
N ASN A 295 4.24 -6.46 17.38
CA ASN A 295 3.90 -6.36 18.80
C ASN A 295 2.86 -7.42 19.25
N GLY A 296 2.26 -8.16 18.31
CA GLY A 296 1.26 -9.20 18.51
C GLY A 296 -0.19 -8.69 18.64
N ASN A 297 -0.45 -7.41 18.38
CA ASN A 297 -1.76 -6.77 18.54
C ASN A 297 -2.45 -6.53 17.20
N MET A 298 -3.28 -7.48 16.79
CA MET A 298 -4.10 -7.34 15.57
C MET A 298 -5.41 -6.56 15.77
N ASP A 299 -5.74 -6.17 17.01
CA ASP A 299 -7.00 -5.49 17.35
C ASP A 299 -6.91 -3.96 17.20
N GLU A 300 -5.71 -3.40 17.02
CA GLU A 300 -5.52 -1.96 16.89
C GLU A 300 -5.63 -1.44 15.45
N GLY A 301 -5.93 -0.15 15.31
CA GLY A 301 -5.97 0.51 14.00
C GLY A 301 -4.60 0.59 13.32
N ILE A 302 -4.61 0.70 11.98
CA ILE A 302 -3.38 0.77 11.16
C ILE A 302 -2.49 1.97 11.51
N TYR A 303 -3.05 2.99 12.17
CA TYR A 303 -2.28 4.10 12.72
C TYR A 303 -1.21 3.63 13.71
N TYR A 304 -1.58 2.73 14.62
CA TYR A 304 -0.69 2.29 15.71
C TYR A 304 0.45 1.42 15.21
N GLU A 305 0.23 0.66 14.14
CA GLU A 305 1.27 -0.07 13.40
C GLU A 305 2.37 0.89 12.88
N ILE A 306 1.98 2.06 12.37
CA ILE A 306 2.92 3.09 11.94
C ILE A 306 3.65 3.69 13.14
N GLU A 307 2.97 3.91 14.28
CA GLU A 307 3.61 4.42 15.50
C GLU A 307 4.66 3.45 16.04
N GLY A 308 4.35 2.16 16.09
CA GLY A 308 5.28 1.11 16.52
C GLY A 308 6.53 1.06 15.66
N LEU A 309 6.35 0.99 14.33
CA LEU A 309 7.48 1.02 13.39
C LEU A 309 8.28 2.33 13.48
N ARG A 310 7.62 3.48 13.71
CA ARG A 310 8.32 4.76 13.90
C ARG A 310 9.19 4.74 15.16
N ALA A 311 8.70 4.18 16.26
CA ALA A 311 9.47 4.06 17.51
C ALA A 311 10.68 3.12 17.34
N ILE A 312 10.49 2.01 16.61
CA ILE A 312 11.58 1.09 16.24
C ILE A 312 12.63 1.81 15.38
N LEU A 313 12.20 2.52 14.33
CA LEU A 313 13.10 3.28 13.47
C LEU A 313 13.89 4.34 14.25
N TYR A 314 13.23 5.10 15.12
CA TYR A 314 13.93 6.12 15.91
C TYR A 314 15.00 5.52 16.83
N THR A 315 14.67 4.41 17.51
CA THR A 315 15.64 3.66 18.32
C THR A 315 16.85 3.24 17.49
N GLN A 316 16.60 2.75 16.28
CA GLN A 316 17.66 2.33 15.36
C GLN A 316 18.50 3.51 14.86
N MET A 317 17.87 4.65 14.58
CA MET A 317 18.56 5.90 14.23
C MET A 317 19.49 6.36 15.35
N GLN A 318 19.05 6.29 16.62
CA GLN A 318 19.88 6.64 17.78
C GLN A 318 21.08 5.70 17.94
N ALA A 319 20.86 4.39 17.75
CA ALA A 319 21.93 3.39 17.77
C ALA A 319 22.96 3.65 16.67
N TYR A 320 22.50 3.83 15.43
CA TYR A 320 23.37 4.13 14.27
C TYR A 320 24.13 5.44 14.46
N ALA A 321 23.46 6.51 14.89
CA ALA A 321 24.07 7.81 15.11
C ALA A 321 25.20 7.74 16.15
N THR A 322 25.00 6.97 17.21
CA THR A 322 25.99 6.78 18.27
C THR A 322 27.15 5.90 17.84
N GLU A 323 26.87 4.75 17.20
CA GLU A 323 27.89 3.75 16.87
C GLU A 323 28.68 4.08 15.60
N VAL A 324 27.98 4.49 14.54
CA VAL A 324 28.52 4.65 13.20
C VAL A 324 28.87 6.11 12.92
N ALA A 325 27.93 7.04 13.11
CA ALA A 325 28.20 8.47 12.92
C ALA A 325 29.04 9.07 14.07
N GLY A 326 29.12 8.39 15.21
CA GLY A 326 29.90 8.80 16.38
C GLY A 326 29.33 10.00 17.15
N THR A 327 28.10 10.43 16.82
CA THR A 327 27.43 11.58 17.43
C THR A 327 25.96 11.21 17.69
N PRO A 328 25.54 11.10 18.97
CA PRO A 328 24.15 10.81 19.32
C PRO A 328 23.16 11.84 18.76
N ILE A 329 22.00 11.36 18.33
CA ILE A 329 20.96 12.18 17.68
C ILE A 329 19.71 12.26 18.55
N LEU A 330 19.09 13.44 18.54
CA LEU A 330 17.81 13.75 19.17
C LEU A 330 16.85 14.29 18.12
N TYR A 331 15.58 13.90 18.17
CA TYR A 331 14.50 14.50 17.41
C TYR A 331 13.54 15.30 18.30
N ASN A 332 13.08 16.45 17.80
CA ASN A 332 12.00 17.22 18.41
C ASN A 332 11.10 17.82 17.32
N GLU A 333 9.79 17.53 17.37
CA GLU A 333 8.85 18.00 16.35
C GLU A 333 8.56 19.51 16.39
N SER A 334 8.76 20.14 17.55
CA SER A 334 8.39 21.53 17.84
C SER A 334 9.57 22.51 17.75
N ALA A 335 10.80 22.02 17.57
CA ALA A 335 12.00 22.84 17.52
C ALA A 335 12.71 22.68 16.17
N TYR A 336 12.94 23.79 15.46
CA TYR A 336 13.75 23.78 14.23
C TYR A 336 15.25 23.68 14.58
N PRO A 337 16.06 22.84 13.88
CA PRO A 337 15.78 22.10 12.64
C PRO A 337 15.38 20.62 12.83
N TYR A 338 14.63 20.32 13.89
CA TYR A 338 14.11 19.02 14.32
C TYR A 338 15.14 18.03 14.85
N PHE A 339 16.32 17.97 14.24
CA PHE A 339 17.38 17.07 14.66
C PHE A 339 18.51 17.83 15.35
N PHE A 340 18.87 17.37 16.54
CA PHE A 340 19.89 17.98 17.41
C PHE A 340 20.89 16.92 17.86
N ILE A 341 22.04 17.37 18.35
CA ILE A 341 22.99 16.50 19.03
C ILE A 341 22.44 16.22 20.42
N ASP A 342 22.28 14.93 20.76
CA ASP A 342 21.98 14.51 22.13
C ASP A 342 23.29 14.54 22.94
N THR A 343 23.52 15.66 23.62
CA THR A 343 24.80 15.94 24.29
C THR A 343 24.95 15.20 25.61
N ASN A 344 23.82 14.85 26.24
CA ASN A 344 23.79 14.20 27.54
C ASN A 344 23.53 12.67 27.42
N GLY A 345 23.04 12.20 26.27
CA GLY A 345 22.81 10.80 25.95
C GLY A 345 21.54 10.20 26.58
N ASP A 346 20.57 11.03 26.97
CA ASP A 346 19.31 10.60 27.59
C ASP A 346 18.16 10.42 26.59
N GLY A 347 18.34 10.84 25.33
CA GLY A 347 17.34 10.75 24.28
C GLY A 347 16.16 11.72 24.43
N GLU A 348 16.21 12.66 25.37
CA GLU A 348 15.20 13.68 25.63
C GLU A 348 15.71 15.09 25.28
N GLY A 349 14.83 15.96 24.79
CA GLY A 349 15.22 17.32 24.40
C GLY A 349 15.15 18.31 25.54
N SER A 350 16.30 18.67 26.12
CA SER A 350 16.43 19.77 27.08
C SER A 350 16.45 21.15 26.39
N GLU A 351 16.09 22.22 27.12
CA GLU A 351 16.10 23.59 26.57
C GLU A 351 17.47 24.02 26.03
N ASP A 352 18.57 23.51 26.61
CA ASP A 352 19.94 23.79 26.16
C ASP A 352 20.36 23.00 24.91
N GLU A 353 19.72 21.86 24.64
CA GLU A 353 19.98 21.06 23.44
C GLU A 353 19.13 21.50 22.25
N LEU A 354 17.92 22.01 22.48
CA LEU A 354 16.99 22.46 21.44
C LEU A 354 17.31 23.86 20.90
N THR A 355 18.57 24.05 20.50
CA THR A 355 19.09 25.32 19.97
C THR A 355 19.69 25.12 18.58
N ASN A 356 19.59 26.13 17.71
CA ASN A 356 20.16 26.09 16.36
C ASN A 356 21.69 25.85 16.33
N ASP A 357 22.39 26.24 17.39
CA ASP A 357 23.83 26.01 17.54
C ASP A 357 24.15 24.53 17.81
N ASN A 358 23.21 23.79 18.39
CA ASN A 358 23.30 22.36 18.68
C ASN A 358 22.60 21.48 17.63
N ARG A 359 22.28 22.03 16.45
CA ARG A 359 21.71 21.26 15.34
C ARG A 359 22.58 20.05 15.00
N TYR A 360 21.95 18.95 14.62
CA TYR A 360 22.66 17.75 14.22
C TYR A 360 23.45 17.99 12.92
N ASN A 361 24.72 17.63 12.92
CA ASN A 361 25.67 17.91 11.83
C ASN A 361 26.54 16.71 11.43
N ALA A 362 26.32 15.54 12.04
CA ALA A 362 27.06 14.31 11.76
C ALA A 362 26.29 13.42 10.77
N TRP A 363 25.77 14.00 9.69
CA TRP A 363 24.95 13.27 8.72
C TRP A 363 25.80 12.34 7.85
N THR A 364 25.38 11.09 7.75
CA THR A 364 25.80 10.14 6.71
C THR A 364 24.68 10.00 5.67
N PRO A 365 24.98 9.55 4.43
CA PRO A 365 23.94 9.23 3.46
C PRO A 365 22.89 8.26 4.00
N ARG A 366 23.28 7.22 4.73
CA ARG A 366 22.36 6.25 5.34
C ARG A 366 21.38 6.92 6.32
N LEU A 367 21.92 7.70 7.26
CA LEU A 367 21.13 8.35 8.29
C LEU A 367 20.22 9.44 7.71
N ALA A 368 20.67 10.16 6.68
CA ALA A 368 19.86 11.17 6.00
C ALA A 368 18.61 10.56 5.33
N LYS A 369 18.75 9.39 4.69
CA LYS A 369 17.62 8.65 4.09
C LYS A 369 16.60 8.20 5.14
N ALA A 370 17.09 7.58 6.22
CA ALA A 370 16.23 7.13 7.32
C ALA A 370 15.53 8.29 8.04
N ALA A 371 16.26 9.37 8.33
CA ALA A 371 15.68 10.57 8.96
C ALA A 371 14.64 11.25 8.08
N TYR A 372 14.83 11.24 6.75
CA TYR A 372 13.84 11.71 5.81
C TYR A 372 12.54 10.92 5.92
N ASN A 373 12.60 9.57 5.83
CA ASN A 373 11.42 8.72 5.97
C ASN A 373 10.74 8.83 7.33
N TYR A 374 11.52 8.96 8.41
CA TYR A 374 11.01 9.25 9.74
C TYR A 374 10.16 10.53 9.74
N GLN A 375 10.68 11.61 9.14
CA GLN A 375 9.95 12.86 8.98
C GLN A 375 8.72 12.71 8.07
N VAL A 376 8.81 12.00 6.95
CA VAL A 376 7.65 11.72 6.07
C VAL A 376 6.51 11.09 6.85
N SER A 377 6.82 10.11 7.71
CA SER A 377 5.82 9.45 8.54
C SER A 377 5.14 10.37 9.57
N LEU A 378 5.68 11.56 9.85
CA LEU A 378 5.14 12.52 10.83
C LEU A 378 4.39 13.67 10.18
N LYS A 379 4.76 14.06 8.94
CA LYS A 379 4.26 15.29 8.32
C LYS A 379 2.96 15.14 7.55
N ASP A 380 2.36 13.95 7.55
CA ASP A 380 0.95 13.75 7.22
C ASP A 380 0.20 13.18 8.44
N PRO A 381 -0.66 13.98 9.11
CA PRO A 381 -1.49 13.49 10.20
C PRO A 381 -2.50 12.42 9.76
N GLY A 382 -2.97 12.47 8.50
CA GLY A 382 -3.93 11.53 7.93
C GLY A 382 -3.28 10.32 7.24
N ARG A 383 -1.97 10.11 7.39
CA ARG A 383 -1.21 9.06 6.70
C ARG A 383 -1.83 7.66 6.77
N PHE A 384 -2.49 7.35 7.87
CA PHE A 384 -3.14 6.06 8.12
C PHE A 384 -4.36 5.84 7.20
N ALA A 385 -4.99 6.92 6.73
CA ALA A 385 -6.09 6.90 5.77
C ALA A 385 -5.65 7.28 4.35
N HIS A 386 -4.56 8.03 4.19
CA HIS A 386 -4.06 8.45 2.88
C HIS A 386 -3.21 7.39 2.20
N GLY A 387 -2.38 6.63 2.92
CA GLY A 387 -1.41 5.72 2.31
C GLY A 387 -0.59 4.93 3.31
N ALA A 388 -1.25 4.31 4.30
CA ALA A 388 -0.60 3.68 5.44
C ALA A 388 0.50 2.68 5.05
N LYS A 389 0.19 1.81 4.08
CA LYS A 389 1.08 0.74 3.62
C LYS A 389 2.35 1.27 2.97
N TYR A 390 2.25 2.37 2.22
CA TYR A 390 3.42 3.05 1.66
C TYR A 390 4.33 3.55 2.78
N VAL A 391 3.77 4.21 3.81
CA VAL A 391 4.54 4.69 4.97
C VAL A 391 5.18 3.54 5.75
N ILE A 392 4.46 2.44 5.95
CA ILE A 392 4.97 1.22 6.59
C ILE A 392 6.18 0.68 5.83
N GLN A 393 6.11 0.58 4.49
CA GLN A 393 7.24 0.12 3.66
C GLN A 393 8.47 1.02 3.81
N LEU A 394 8.28 2.35 3.82
CA LEU A 394 9.37 3.30 4.02
C LEU A 394 10.04 3.14 5.40
N LEU A 395 9.24 2.99 6.46
CA LEU A 395 9.75 2.80 7.82
C LEU A 395 10.51 1.47 7.95
N TYR A 396 9.91 0.38 7.46
CA TYR A 396 10.52 -0.95 7.45
C TYR A 396 11.87 -0.94 6.73
N ASP A 397 11.91 -0.38 5.51
CA ASP A 397 13.14 -0.38 4.70
C ASP A 397 14.22 0.52 5.33
N SER A 398 13.85 1.62 6.00
CA SER A 398 14.80 2.43 6.75
C SER A 398 15.37 1.70 7.98
N ILE A 399 14.59 0.86 8.66
CA ILE A 399 15.10 0.00 9.74
C ILE A 399 16.07 -1.04 9.17
N GLU A 400 15.71 -1.70 8.06
CA GLU A 400 16.55 -2.70 7.38
C GLU A 400 17.89 -2.09 6.94
N ASP A 401 17.86 -0.89 6.33
CA ASP A 401 19.06 -0.19 5.88
C ASP A 401 19.99 0.16 7.05
N LEU A 402 19.47 0.72 8.14
CA LEU A 402 20.29 1.02 9.32
C LEU A 402 20.83 -0.24 10.02
N ASN A 403 20.04 -1.33 10.04
CA ASN A 403 20.44 -2.61 10.62
C ASN A 403 21.69 -3.21 9.95
N ALA A 404 21.90 -2.92 8.66
CA ALA A 404 23.07 -3.42 7.93
C ALA A 404 24.42 -2.85 8.42
N ALA A 405 24.41 -1.76 9.20
CA ALA A 405 25.63 -1.04 9.59
C ALA A 405 25.94 -1.07 11.10
N VAL A 406 24.98 -1.43 11.96
CA VAL A 406 25.19 -1.47 13.42
C VAL A 406 25.66 -2.85 13.89
N SER A 407 26.37 -2.90 15.02
CA SER A 407 26.85 -4.14 15.63
C SER A 407 25.76 -5.00 16.24
N SER A 408 24.64 -4.40 16.64
CA SER A 408 23.51 -5.05 17.30
C SER A 408 22.20 -4.68 16.59
N PRO A 409 21.89 -5.29 15.44
CA PRO A 409 20.68 -4.97 14.69
C PRO A 409 19.42 -5.35 15.47
N ILE A 410 18.35 -4.59 15.26
CA ILE A 410 17.01 -4.94 15.73
C ILE A 410 16.54 -6.20 15.01
N ASP A 411 15.98 -7.14 15.76
CA ASP A 411 15.33 -8.33 15.19
C ASP A 411 14.06 -7.93 14.45
N MET A 412 14.03 -8.14 13.14
CA MET A 412 12.89 -7.81 12.28
C MET A 412 12.03 -9.04 11.95
N THR A 413 12.31 -10.22 12.52
CA THR A 413 11.62 -11.47 12.16
C THR A 413 10.11 -11.45 12.42
N THR A 414 9.66 -10.67 13.40
CA THR A 414 8.24 -10.47 13.73
C THR A 414 7.62 -9.32 12.94
N LEU A 415 8.40 -8.41 12.36
CA LEU A 415 7.90 -7.28 11.58
C LEU A 415 7.37 -7.76 10.22
N ARG A 416 6.44 -7.00 9.65
CA ARG A 416 5.95 -7.24 8.28
C ARG A 416 6.03 -5.97 7.46
N ARG A 417 6.57 -6.10 6.25
CA ARG A 417 6.71 -4.99 5.28
C ARG A 417 5.46 -4.80 4.42
N ILE A 418 4.81 -5.90 4.05
CA ILE A 418 3.74 -5.95 3.06
C ILE A 418 2.59 -6.81 3.56
N ASP A 419 1.43 -6.63 2.93
CA ASP A 419 0.25 -7.46 3.17
C ASP A 419 0.29 -8.81 2.49
N HIS A 420 -0.75 -9.59 2.75
CA HIS A 420 -1.03 -10.83 2.03
C HIS A 420 -1.43 -10.56 0.57
N GLY A 421 -0.72 -11.20 -0.35
CA GLY A 421 -1.06 -11.41 -1.77
C GLY A 421 -1.94 -10.33 -2.42
N HIS A 422 -3.25 -10.55 -2.50
CA HIS A 422 -4.19 -9.65 -3.18
C HIS A 422 -4.15 -8.19 -2.70
N PHE A 423 -3.74 -7.94 -1.46
CA PHE A 423 -3.65 -6.60 -0.88
C PHE A 423 -2.21 -6.05 -0.84
N ALA A 424 -1.24 -6.80 -1.35
CA ALA A 424 0.17 -6.45 -1.42
C ALA A 424 0.45 -5.65 -2.72
N GLY A 425 0.02 -4.40 -2.75
CA GLY A 425 0.08 -3.55 -3.95
C GLY A 425 1.48 -3.39 -4.55
N SER A 426 2.53 -3.42 -3.72
CA SER A 426 3.93 -3.39 -4.13
C SER A 426 4.47 -4.66 -4.81
N GLU A 427 3.75 -5.79 -4.82
CA GLU A 427 4.24 -7.04 -5.41
C GLU A 427 4.14 -7.06 -6.94
N GLU A 428 4.97 -7.92 -7.56
CA GLU A 428 5.08 -8.08 -9.01
C GLU A 428 3.73 -8.33 -9.69
N ALA A 429 2.81 -9.03 -9.01
CA ALA A 429 1.47 -9.29 -9.52
C ALA A 429 0.69 -8.01 -9.87
N PHE A 430 1.02 -6.86 -9.28
CA PHE A 430 0.34 -5.58 -9.53
C PHE A 430 1.27 -4.51 -10.12
N ARG A 431 2.59 -4.68 -10.01
CA ARG A 431 3.57 -3.69 -10.46
C ARG A 431 4.22 -4.00 -11.81
N HIS A 432 3.97 -5.19 -12.38
CA HIS A 432 4.55 -5.62 -13.66
C HIS A 432 4.36 -4.59 -14.79
N TRP A 433 3.20 -3.92 -14.84
CA TRP A 433 2.83 -2.97 -15.91
C TRP A 433 3.05 -1.50 -15.53
N ASP A 434 3.81 -1.22 -14.46
CA ASP A 434 4.13 0.16 -14.08
C ASP A 434 5.16 0.83 -15.00
N GLY A 435 5.85 0.05 -15.85
CA GLY A 435 6.88 0.56 -16.76
C GLY A 435 6.33 1.57 -17.77
N GLU A 436 7.21 2.46 -18.25
CA GLU A 436 6.85 3.52 -19.22
C GLU A 436 6.21 2.97 -20.51
N GLU A 437 6.58 1.75 -20.93
CA GLU A 437 6.03 1.10 -22.13
C GLU A 437 4.55 0.73 -21.98
N ASP A 438 4.13 0.34 -20.77
CA ASP A 438 2.76 -0.07 -20.46
C ASP A 438 1.93 1.11 -19.93
N GLY A 439 2.58 2.15 -19.40
CA GLY A 439 1.93 3.37 -18.90
C GLY A 439 0.99 3.12 -17.73
N GLY A 440 1.23 2.09 -16.92
CA GLY A 440 0.34 1.69 -15.83
C GLY A 440 -0.94 1.03 -16.32
N ILE A 441 -0.94 0.36 -17.48
CA ILE A 441 -2.11 -0.33 -18.04
C ILE A 441 -1.90 -1.84 -18.08
N VAL A 442 -2.77 -2.57 -17.40
CA VAL A 442 -2.83 -4.03 -17.42
C VAL A 442 -3.57 -4.50 -18.68
N PRO A 443 -2.97 -5.30 -19.59
CA PRO A 443 -3.61 -5.78 -20.80
C PRO A 443 -4.86 -6.62 -20.52
N GLY A 444 -5.81 -6.64 -21.46
CA GLY A 444 -7.08 -7.36 -21.28
C GLY A 444 -6.93 -8.84 -20.90
N THR A 445 -5.92 -9.52 -21.42
CA THR A 445 -5.63 -10.93 -21.09
C THR A 445 -5.15 -11.17 -19.65
N CYS A 446 -4.78 -10.12 -18.93
CA CYS A 446 -4.25 -10.17 -17.56
C CYS A 446 -5.13 -9.40 -16.57
N SER A 447 -5.82 -8.36 -17.05
CA SER A 447 -6.63 -7.41 -16.27
C SER A 447 -7.62 -8.09 -15.32
N ARG A 448 -8.25 -9.20 -15.73
CA ARG A 448 -9.24 -9.93 -14.93
C ARG A 448 -8.75 -10.22 -13.51
N CYS A 449 -7.48 -10.57 -13.35
CA CYS A 449 -6.91 -11.02 -12.08
C CYS A 449 -5.86 -10.07 -11.49
N HIS A 450 -5.38 -9.13 -12.29
CA HIS A 450 -4.29 -8.22 -11.91
C HIS A 450 -4.71 -6.76 -11.88
N SER A 451 -6.03 -6.49 -11.87
CA SER A 451 -6.58 -5.15 -11.66
C SER A 451 -7.85 -5.22 -10.82
N ALA A 452 -8.09 -4.20 -10.00
CA ALA A 452 -9.25 -4.13 -9.11
C ALA A 452 -10.59 -4.16 -9.87
N ALA A 453 -10.64 -3.58 -11.07
CA ALA A 453 -11.84 -3.49 -11.89
C ALA A 453 -12.03 -4.67 -12.88
N GLY A 454 -10.99 -5.48 -13.10
CA GLY A 454 -10.99 -6.49 -14.16
C GLY A 454 -11.97 -7.63 -13.96
N LEU A 455 -12.03 -8.21 -12.75
CA LEU A 455 -12.99 -9.28 -12.43
C LEU A 455 -14.45 -8.78 -12.43
N PRO A 456 -14.78 -7.64 -11.78
CA PRO A 456 -16.10 -7.02 -11.92
C PRO A 456 -16.55 -6.87 -13.37
N LEU A 457 -15.69 -6.30 -14.23
CA LEU A 457 -16.00 -6.11 -15.64
C LEU A 457 -16.23 -7.43 -16.38
N PHE A 458 -15.41 -8.43 -16.09
CA PHE A 458 -15.57 -9.76 -16.69
C PHE A 458 -16.90 -10.41 -16.30
N ILE A 459 -17.33 -10.26 -15.05
CA ILE A 459 -18.60 -10.80 -14.57
C ILE A 459 -19.77 -10.07 -15.22
N ASP A 460 -19.72 -8.73 -15.26
CA ASP A 460 -20.83 -7.91 -15.72
C ASP A 460 -20.99 -7.94 -17.26
N GLU A 461 -19.87 -7.97 -18.00
CA GLU A 461 -19.86 -7.84 -19.48
C GLU A 461 -19.40 -9.10 -20.22
N GLY A 462 -18.89 -10.12 -19.52
CA GLY A 462 -18.40 -11.37 -20.12
C GLY A 462 -17.11 -11.23 -20.94
N VAL A 463 -16.42 -10.10 -20.83
CA VAL A 463 -15.20 -9.79 -21.59
C VAL A 463 -14.11 -9.22 -20.69
N SER A 464 -12.84 -9.41 -21.08
CA SER A 464 -11.71 -8.77 -20.42
C SER A 464 -11.04 -7.81 -21.39
N ILE A 465 -10.92 -6.55 -20.98
CA ILE A 465 -10.25 -5.47 -21.73
C ILE A 465 -9.19 -4.83 -20.85
N ALA A 466 -8.30 -4.04 -21.44
CA ALA A 466 -7.25 -3.38 -20.67
C ALA A 466 -7.83 -2.51 -19.54
N GLN A 467 -7.18 -2.54 -18.38
CA GLN A 467 -7.57 -1.80 -17.18
C GLN A 467 -6.36 -1.05 -16.61
N PRO A 468 -6.55 0.09 -15.94
CA PRO A 468 -5.48 0.70 -15.16
C PRO A 468 -4.92 -0.28 -14.11
N ALA A 469 -3.62 -0.24 -13.88
CA ALA A 469 -2.98 -0.95 -12.80
C ALA A 469 -3.47 -0.39 -11.46
N SER A 470 -3.87 -1.28 -10.56
CA SER A 470 -4.37 -0.93 -9.23
C SER A 470 -3.37 -1.32 -8.16
N ASN A 471 -3.45 -0.69 -6.99
CA ASN A 471 -2.60 -1.00 -5.85
C ASN A 471 -3.09 -2.24 -5.09
N GLY A 472 -3.07 -3.40 -5.76
CA GLY A 472 -3.73 -4.63 -5.31
C GLY A 472 -5.15 -4.78 -5.84
N LEU A 473 -5.87 -5.79 -5.36
CA LEU A 473 -7.31 -5.92 -5.54
C LEU A 473 -8.05 -5.06 -4.49
N ALA A 474 -9.23 -4.56 -4.86
CA ALA A 474 -10.08 -3.79 -3.96
C ALA A 474 -11.17 -4.69 -3.35
N CYS A 475 -11.79 -4.25 -2.26
CA CYS A 475 -12.96 -4.94 -1.71
C CYS A 475 -14.07 -5.11 -2.77
N ALA A 476 -14.28 -4.09 -3.60
CA ALA A 476 -15.25 -4.09 -4.70
C ALA A 476 -14.94 -5.09 -5.84
N THR A 477 -13.71 -5.62 -5.88
CA THR A 477 -13.34 -6.69 -6.83
C THR A 477 -14.16 -7.94 -6.55
N CYS A 478 -14.35 -8.27 -5.26
CA CYS A 478 -15.07 -9.47 -4.83
C CYS A 478 -16.48 -9.19 -4.31
N HIS A 479 -16.68 -8.04 -3.68
CA HIS A 479 -17.96 -7.63 -3.12
C HIS A 479 -18.72 -6.73 -4.10
N ASN A 480 -20.02 -6.97 -4.23
CA ASN A 480 -20.93 -6.12 -5.02
C ASN A 480 -21.69 -5.09 -4.17
N ASP A 481 -21.65 -5.23 -2.85
CA ASP A 481 -22.14 -4.25 -1.87
C ASP A 481 -21.11 -4.12 -0.74
N LEU A 482 -20.66 -2.90 -0.43
CA LEU A 482 -19.63 -2.65 0.59
C LEU A 482 -20.20 -2.18 1.93
N GLN A 483 -21.52 -2.07 2.05
CA GLN A 483 -22.21 -1.88 3.33
C GLN A 483 -22.63 -3.24 3.91
N GLU A 484 -23.19 -4.09 3.06
CA GLU A 484 -23.64 -5.43 3.44
C GLU A 484 -22.57 -6.51 3.21
N PHE A 485 -21.49 -6.19 2.49
CA PHE A 485 -20.41 -7.10 2.12
C PHE A 485 -20.89 -8.35 1.35
N THR A 486 -21.96 -8.23 0.56
CA THR A 486 -22.38 -9.33 -0.32
C THR A 486 -21.34 -9.57 -1.41
N ILE A 487 -21.19 -10.83 -1.82
CA ILE A 487 -20.20 -11.24 -2.82
C ILE A 487 -20.77 -11.26 -4.23
N ARG A 488 -19.90 -11.10 -5.23
CA ARG A 488 -20.23 -11.38 -6.63
C ARG A 488 -20.37 -12.88 -6.82
N GLU A 489 -21.54 -13.32 -7.25
CA GLU A 489 -21.87 -14.74 -7.41
C GLU A 489 -21.43 -15.27 -8.77
N ILE A 490 -20.72 -16.40 -8.78
CA ILE A 490 -20.34 -17.12 -10.00
C ILE A 490 -20.82 -18.56 -9.87
N GLU A 491 -21.79 -18.95 -10.70
CA GLU A 491 -22.36 -20.30 -10.66
C GLU A 491 -21.42 -21.38 -11.22
N SER A 492 -20.61 -21.03 -12.23
CA SER A 492 -19.64 -21.95 -12.84
C SER A 492 -18.58 -21.20 -13.62
N VAL A 493 -17.43 -21.85 -13.83
CA VAL A 493 -16.25 -21.24 -14.45
C VAL A 493 -15.83 -22.02 -15.70
N PRO A 494 -15.59 -21.35 -16.84
CA PRO A 494 -15.03 -21.99 -18.03
C PRO A 494 -13.51 -22.17 -17.93
N PHE A 495 -13.05 -23.42 -18.07
CA PHE A 495 -11.65 -23.79 -18.02
C PHE A 495 -10.99 -23.79 -19.41
N PRO A 496 -9.65 -23.63 -19.51
CA PRO A 496 -8.95 -23.65 -20.80
C PRO A 496 -9.11 -24.94 -21.62
N SER A 497 -9.49 -26.05 -20.98
CA SER A 497 -9.82 -27.32 -21.64
C SER A 497 -11.15 -27.30 -22.39
N GLY A 498 -11.99 -26.28 -22.17
CA GLY A 498 -13.37 -26.21 -22.65
C GLY A 498 -14.39 -26.82 -21.68
N ALA A 499 -13.96 -27.37 -20.55
CA ALA A 499 -14.86 -27.76 -19.47
C ALA A 499 -15.49 -26.52 -18.80
N THR A 500 -16.67 -26.69 -18.22
CA THR A 500 -17.30 -25.70 -17.35
C THR A 500 -17.58 -26.40 -16.03
N LEU A 501 -16.87 -25.98 -14.98
CA LEU A 501 -16.84 -26.67 -13.69
C LEU A 501 -17.21 -25.67 -12.58
N ALA A 502 -17.63 -26.21 -11.45
CA ALA A 502 -18.03 -25.43 -10.29
C ALA A 502 -17.79 -26.24 -9.02
N THR A 503 -17.66 -25.52 -7.91
CA THR A 503 -17.89 -26.05 -6.58
C THR A 503 -19.30 -25.67 -6.11
N ASP A 504 -19.76 -26.30 -5.04
CA ASP A 504 -21.06 -25.97 -4.43
C ASP A 504 -21.02 -24.64 -3.65
N ASP A 505 -19.85 -24.00 -3.54
CA ASP A 505 -19.63 -22.70 -2.91
C ASP A 505 -19.34 -21.60 -3.94
N LEU A 506 -20.19 -20.58 -3.98
CA LEU A 506 -20.08 -19.48 -4.94
C LEU A 506 -18.83 -18.62 -4.68
N GLY A 507 -18.35 -18.53 -3.44
CA GLY A 507 -17.12 -17.81 -3.09
C GLY A 507 -15.88 -18.46 -3.70
N SER A 508 -15.81 -19.79 -3.67
CA SER A 508 -14.72 -20.56 -4.27
C SER A 508 -14.74 -20.45 -5.80
N ASN A 509 -15.92 -20.40 -6.42
CA ASN A 509 -16.04 -20.15 -7.86
C ASN A 509 -15.50 -18.75 -8.26
N LEU A 510 -15.61 -17.77 -7.36
CA LEU A 510 -14.97 -16.45 -7.54
C LEU A 510 -13.44 -16.59 -7.59
N CYS A 511 -12.84 -17.31 -6.66
CA CYS A 511 -11.40 -17.60 -6.66
C CYS A 511 -10.96 -18.36 -7.93
N ILE A 512 -11.72 -19.39 -8.31
CA ILE A 512 -11.43 -20.23 -9.47
C ILE A 512 -11.40 -19.42 -10.77
N SER A 513 -12.19 -18.34 -10.87
CA SER A 513 -12.17 -17.45 -12.04
C SER A 513 -10.80 -16.85 -12.33
N CYS A 514 -9.91 -16.79 -11.34
CA CYS A 514 -8.52 -16.40 -11.52
C CYS A 514 -7.52 -17.54 -11.38
N HIS A 515 -7.78 -18.50 -10.47
CA HIS A 515 -6.88 -19.61 -10.17
C HIS A 515 -7.11 -20.89 -11.02
N GLN A 516 -7.78 -20.77 -12.17
CA GLN A 516 -8.05 -21.83 -13.15
C GLN A 516 -6.91 -22.16 -14.12
N GLY A 517 -5.75 -21.52 -14.01
CA GLY A 517 -4.68 -21.63 -15.01
C GLY A 517 -5.07 -21.07 -16.40
N ARG A 518 -4.09 -21.02 -17.30
CA ARG A 518 -4.23 -20.42 -18.65
C ARG A 518 -4.12 -21.42 -19.80
N GLU A 519 -3.60 -22.60 -19.54
CA GLU A 519 -3.34 -23.64 -20.54
C GLU A 519 -3.92 -24.98 -20.05
N SER A 520 -3.96 -25.99 -20.93
CA SER A 520 -4.49 -27.32 -20.61
C SER A 520 -3.89 -28.38 -21.53
N THR A 521 -4.20 -29.65 -21.28
CA THR A 521 -3.97 -30.75 -22.24
C THR A 521 -4.43 -30.38 -23.66
N VAL A 522 -5.56 -29.67 -23.81
CA VAL A 522 -6.13 -29.33 -25.12
C VAL A 522 -5.26 -28.33 -25.89
N SER A 523 -4.70 -27.33 -25.20
CA SER A 523 -3.86 -26.33 -25.86
C SER A 523 -2.47 -26.87 -26.20
N VAL A 524 -1.91 -27.73 -25.35
CA VAL A 524 -0.66 -28.46 -25.64
C VAL A 524 -0.85 -29.41 -26.82
N ASN A 525 -1.91 -30.22 -26.83
CA ASN A 525 -2.26 -31.09 -27.95
C ASN A 525 -2.39 -30.33 -29.26
N ARG A 526 -3.02 -29.14 -29.24
CA ARG A 526 -3.12 -28.29 -30.43
C ARG A 526 -1.75 -27.85 -30.94
N ALA A 527 -0.81 -27.54 -30.05
CA ALA A 527 0.53 -27.10 -30.41
C ALA A 527 1.36 -28.22 -31.06
N ILE A 528 1.24 -29.45 -30.56
CA ILE A 528 2.06 -30.59 -31.01
C ILE A 528 1.43 -31.42 -32.15
N ASN A 529 0.17 -31.14 -32.49
CA ASN A 529 -0.59 -31.96 -33.43
C ASN A 529 0.10 -32.11 -34.80
N GLY A 530 0.31 -33.37 -35.22
CA GLY A 530 0.88 -33.71 -36.53
C GLY A 530 2.41 -33.60 -36.60
N LEU A 531 3.09 -33.36 -35.48
CA LEU A 531 4.55 -33.38 -35.39
C LEU A 531 5.07 -34.76 -34.97
N ASP A 532 6.30 -35.06 -35.37
CA ASP A 532 6.99 -36.26 -34.91
C ASP A 532 7.43 -36.08 -33.44
N PRO A 533 7.20 -37.04 -32.53
CA PRO A 533 7.38 -36.87 -31.09
C PRO A 533 8.80 -36.47 -30.67
N ASP A 534 9.81 -36.89 -31.43
CA ASP A 534 11.22 -36.79 -31.07
C ASP A 534 12.02 -35.89 -32.02
N THR A 535 11.34 -35.20 -32.94
CA THR A 535 11.97 -34.27 -33.89
C THR A 535 11.74 -32.83 -33.44
N PRO A 536 12.81 -32.01 -33.27
CA PRO A 536 12.67 -30.60 -32.94
C PRO A 536 11.87 -29.84 -34.00
N SER A 537 11.02 -28.92 -33.55
CA SER A 537 10.20 -28.10 -34.44
C SER A 537 10.32 -26.61 -34.12
N GLU A 538 10.68 -25.83 -35.13
CA GLU A 538 10.71 -24.36 -35.05
C GLU A 538 9.33 -23.73 -34.77
N ASN A 539 8.24 -24.49 -34.86
CA ASN A 539 6.89 -24.04 -34.56
C ASN A 539 6.50 -24.20 -33.08
N LEU A 540 7.30 -24.94 -32.30
CA LEU A 540 7.01 -25.17 -30.89
C LEU A 540 7.62 -24.08 -30.01
N ARG A 541 6.83 -23.61 -29.04
CA ARG A 541 7.23 -22.68 -28.00
C ARG A 541 6.68 -23.20 -26.69
N PHE A 542 7.38 -22.91 -25.59
CA PHE A 542 6.93 -23.27 -24.27
C PHE A 542 5.53 -22.69 -23.98
N ARG A 543 4.69 -23.48 -23.31
CA ARG A 543 3.33 -23.11 -22.90
C ARG A 543 3.32 -22.99 -21.38
N ASN A 544 2.83 -21.87 -20.86
CA ASN A 544 2.83 -21.63 -19.42
C ASN A 544 1.41 -21.75 -18.87
N ILE A 545 1.19 -22.73 -17.99
CA ILE A 545 -0.05 -22.89 -17.22
C ILE A 545 -0.39 -21.67 -16.35
N HIS A 546 0.61 -20.84 -16.05
CA HIS A 546 0.55 -19.68 -15.16
C HIS A 546 0.54 -20.05 -13.66
N TYR A 547 0.69 -19.04 -12.81
CA TYR A 547 0.97 -19.19 -11.38
C TYR A 547 -0.30 -19.50 -10.58
N PHE A 548 -0.14 -20.22 -9.47
CA PHE A 548 -1.20 -20.54 -8.50
C PHE A 548 -2.45 -21.13 -9.16
N ALA A 549 -2.27 -22.09 -10.06
CA ALA A 549 -3.34 -22.73 -10.82
C ALA A 549 -4.06 -23.82 -10.01
N ALA A 550 -4.33 -23.55 -8.73
CA ALA A 550 -4.87 -24.52 -7.76
C ALA A 550 -6.16 -25.20 -8.23
N ALA A 551 -7.03 -24.47 -8.93
CA ALA A 551 -8.32 -25.02 -9.35
C ALA A 551 -8.17 -26.15 -10.38
N VAL A 552 -7.25 -26.02 -11.35
CA VAL A 552 -7.05 -27.12 -12.31
C VAL A 552 -6.43 -28.35 -11.66
N THR A 553 -5.65 -28.16 -10.60
CA THR A 553 -5.13 -29.27 -9.80
C THR A 553 -6.25 -29.92 -9.00
N LEU A 554 -7.05 -29.14 -8.28
CA LEU A 554 -8.21 -29.61 -7.52
C LEU A 554 -9.14 -30.46 -8.38
N PHE A 555 -9.52 -29.99 -9.58
CA PHE A 555 -10.45 -30.70 -10.48
C PHE A 555 -9.80 -31.84 -11.29
N GLY A 556 -8.47 -31.97 -11.30
CA GLY A 556 -7.76 -33.04 -12.00
C GLY A 556 -8.20 -33.23 -13.46
N THR A 557 -8.57 -34.46 -13.82
CA THR A 557 -8.95 -34.81 -15.20
C THR A 557 -10.24 -34.18 -15.71
N GLU A 558 -11.06 -33.60 -14.83
CA GLU A 558 -12.24 -32.83 -15.26
C GLU A 558 -11.82 -31.49 -15.86
N ALA A 559 -10.80 -30.85 -15.30
CA ALA A 559 -10.25 -29.59 -15.80
C ALA A 559 -9.14 -29.79 -16.83
N LYS A 560 -8.40 -30.91 -16.77
CA LYS A 560 -7.28 -31.25 -17.65
C LYS A 560 -6.20 -30.16 -17.72
N GLY A 561 -5.88 -29.54 -16.58
CA GLY A 561 -4.86 -28.49 -16.52
C GLY A 561 -3.46 -28.98 -16.85
N ALA A 562 -3.05 -30.12 -16.28
CA ALA A 562 -1.83 -30.81 -16.68
C ALA A 562 -1.97 -31.40 -18.09
N TYR A 563 -0.86 -31.83 -18.70
CA TYR A 563 -0.86 -32.63 -19.91
C TYR A 563 -1.03 -34.11 -19.56
N GLU A 564 -2.14 -34.69 -20.00
CA GLU A 564 -2.49 -36.10 -19.82
C GLU A 564 -2.02 -36.94 -21.02
N TYR A 565 -1.33 -38.05 -20.74
CA TYR A 565 -0.78 -38.92 -21.77
C TYR A 565 -1.84 -39.87 -22.34
N THR A 566 -1.79 -40.08 -23.66
CA THR A 566 -2.75 -40.94 -24.36
C THR A 566 -2.65 -42.38 -23.86
N GLY A 567 -3.80 -42.97 -23.51
CA GLY A 567 -3.89 -44.35 -23.03
C GLY A 567 -3.71 -44.52 -21.53
N GLN A 568 -3.44 -43.43 -20.80
CA GLN A 568 -3.44 -43.39 -19.34
C GLN A 568 -4.78 -42.87 -18.81
N GLU A 569 -5.09 -43.24 -17.57
CA GLU A 569 -6.25 -42.75 -16.81
C GLU A 569 -5.74 -41.93 -15.62
N TYR A 570 -6.51 -40.91 -15.24
CA TYR A 570 -6.15 -39.93 -14.23
C TYR A 570 -7.31 -39.63 -13.28
N ASN A 571 -6.98 -39.26 -12.04
CA ASN A 571 -7.97 -38.85 -11.05
C ASN A 571 -8.71 -37.58 -11.47
N GLY A 572 -10.01 -37.53 -11.15
CA GLY A 572 -10.87 -36.35 -11.28
C GLY A 572 -10.71 -35.39 -10.11
N ARG A 573 -11.78 -34.66 -9.79
CA ARG A 573 -11.80 -33.75 -8.65
C ARG A 573 -11.40 -34.49 -7.37
N ASN A 574 -10.48 -33.90 -6.62
CA ASN A 574 -10.18 -34.35 -5.27
C ASN A 574 -11.35 -33.93 -4.36
N GLU A 575 -12.05 -34.92 -3.82
CA GLU A 575 -13.04 -34.71 -2.77
C GLU A 575 -12.40 -35.09 -1.43
N HIS A 576 -12.20 -34.10 -0.57
CA HIS A 576 -11.79 -34.31 0.80
C HIS A 576 -13.02 -34.64 1.67
N VAL A 577 -12.82 -34.65 3.00
CA VAL A 577 -13.86 -35.02 3.95
C VAL A 577 -14.87 -33.87 4.09
N GLY A 578 -16.13 -34.11 3.70
CA GLY A 578 -17.24 -33.21 4.00
C GLY A 578 -16.99 -31.72 3.71
N ALA A 579 -16.76 -30.94 4.77
CA ALA A 579 -16.62 -29.48 4.75
C ALA A 579 -15.18 -28.98 4.42
N PHE A 580 -14.41 -29.72 3.62
CA PHE A 580 -13.07 -29.33 3.15
C PHE A 580 -12.89 -29.54 1.63
N ASN A 581 -13.96 -29.31 0.88
CA ASN A 581 -14.06 -29.53 -0.57
C ASN A 581 -13.96 -28.23 -1.39
N THR A 582 -13.92 -27.07 -0.74
CA THR A 582 -13.88 -25.76 -1.37
C THR A 582 -12.68 -24.93 -0.90
N CYS A 583 -12.38 -23.82 -1.58
CA CYS A 583 -11.16 -23.05 -1.31
C CYS A 583 -11.22 -22.34 0.04
N ASN A 584 -12.36 -21.72 0.35
CA ASN A 584 -12.60 -20.97 1.59
C ASN A 584 -12.85 -21.84 2.83
N GLU A 585 -12.98 -23.15 2.66
CA GLU A 585 -12.99 -24.12 3.77
C GLU A 585 -11.57 -24.45 4.26
N CYS A 586 -10.55 -24.32 3.40
CA CYS A 586 -9.16 -24.55 3.80
C CYS A 586 -8.36 -23.25 3.99
N HIS A 587 -8.78 -22.15 3.36
CA HIS A 587 -8.08 -20.87 3.35
C HIS A 587 -8.89 -19.74 3.98
N SER A 588 -8.22 -18.88 4.74
CA SER A 588 -8.75 -17.57 5.10
C SER A 588 -8.98 -16.73 3.84
N THR A 589 -10.21 -16.28 3.62
CA THR A 589 -10.59 -15.56 2.39
C THR A 589 -9.82 -14.26 2.17
N HIS A 590 -9.48 -13.55 3.26
CA HIS A 590 -8.81 -12.24 3.19
C HIS A 590 -7.31 -12.31 3.49
N ALA A 591 -6.89 -13.21 4.39
CA ALA A 591 -5.46 -13.42 4.65
C ALA A 591 -4.81 -14.31 3.58
N LEU A 592 -5.60 -15.07 2.81
CA LEU A 592 -5.13 -15.97 1.75
C LEU A 592 -4.22 -17.11 2.25
N GLU A 593 -4.15 -17.30 3.56
CA GLU A 593 -3.37 -18.35 4.20
C GLU A 593 -4.23 -19.58 4.50
N VAL A 594 -3.61 -20.75 4.51
CA VAL A 594 -4.23 -21.99 4.97
C VAL A 594 -4.46 -21.91 6.48
N VAL A 595 -5.65 -22.29 6.94
CA VAL A 595 -6.00 -22.36 8.36
C VAL A 595 -5.52 -23.71 8.92
N PHE A 596 -4.21 -23.84 9.14
CA PHE A 596 -3.59 -25.13 9.45
C PHE A 596 -4.09 -25.76 10.76
N GLU A 597 -4.61 -24.94 11.68
CA GLU A 597 -5.21 -25.42 12.93
C GLU A 597 -6.41 -26.35 12.68
N GLU A 598 -7.18 -26.12 11.62
CA GLU A 598 -8.30 -26.98 11.23
C GLU A 598 -7.78 -28.31 10.66
N CYS A 599 -6.65 -28.29 9.94
CA CYS A 599 -6.00 -29.50 9.44
C CYS A 599 -5.47 -30.37 10.60
N ALA A 600 -4.94 -29.76 11.65
CA ALA A 600 -4.40 -30.44 12.82
C ALA A 600 -5.44 -31.27 13.60
N GLU A 601 -6.74 -31.04 13.39
CA GLU A 601 -7.81 -31.84 14.02
C GLU A 601 -7.84 -33.29 13.51
N CYS A 602 -7.46 -33.51 12.25
CA CYS A 602 -7.44 -34.84 11.62
C CYS A 602 -6.02 -35.31 11.29
N HIS A 603 -5.10 -34.40 10.97
CA HIS A 603 -3.72 -34.71 10.63
C HIS A 603 -2.80 -34.54 11.84
N GLU A 604 -2.61 -35.62 12.61
CA GLU A 604 -1.84 -35.60 13.87
C GLU A 604 -0.38 -35.13 13.72
N THR A 605 0.18 -35.14 12.50
CA THR A 605 1.53 -34.65 12.21
C THR A 605 1.62 -33.14 12.09
N VAL A 606 0.48 -32.42 12.05
CA VAL A 606 0.42 -30.97 11.86
C VAL A 606 0.35 -30.27 13.21
N ALA A 607 1.40 -29.51 13.55
CA ALA A 607 1.42 -28.62 14.71
C ALA A 607 1.62 -27.15 14.32
N THR A 608 2.16 -26.91 13.12
CA THR A 608 2.46 -25.61 12.53
C THR A 608 2.11 -25.62 11.05
N LYS A 609 2.06 -24.45 10.42
CA LYS A 609 1.85 -24.30 8.97
C LYS A 609 2.88 -25.09 8.14
N ASP A 610 4.13 -25.13 8.58
CA ASP A 610 5.20 -25.84 7.86
C ASP A 610 4.98 -27.37 7.89
N ASP A 611 4.31 -27.88 8.91
CA ASP A 611 4.02 -29.31 9.05
C ASP A 611 2.97 -29.81 8.04
N LEU A 612 2.25 -28.91 7.34
CA LEU A 612 1.31 -29.30 6.28
C LEU A 612 2.00 -30.17 5.21
N MET A 613 3.29 -29.94 4.95
CA MET A 613 4.07 -30.74 3.99
C MET A 613 4.23 -32.19 4.43
N ASN A 614 4.08 -32.48 5.73
CA ASN A 614 4.18 -33.83 6.30
C ASN A 614 2.85 -34.61 6.22
N ILE A 615 1.79 -34.00 5.66
CA ILE A 615 0.50 -34.67 5.52
C ILE A 615 0.62 -35.82 4.51
N ARG A 616 0.07 -36.97 4.91
CA ARG A 616 -0.11 -38.15 4.07
C ARG A 616 -1.57 -38.60 4.09
N VAL A 617 -2.06 -39.15 2.97
CA VAL A 617 -3.47 -39.49 2.81
C VAL A 617 -3.76 -40.80 3.56
N GLU A 618 -4.82 -40.85 4.38
CA GLU A 618 -5.16 -42.05 5.17
C GLU A 618 -5.42 -43.31 4.31
N ARG A 619 -5.74 -43.17 3.01
CA ARG A 619 -5.83 -44.30 2.07
C ARG A 619 -4.49 -45.01 1.83
N ASP A 620 -3.38 -44.43 2.26
CA ASP A 620 -2.03 -44.99 2.18
C ASP A 620 -1.68 -45.85 3.42
N GLU A 621 -2.66 -46.53 4.05
CA GLU A 621 -2.42 -47.60 5.04
C GLU A 621 -1.47 -48.66 4.43
N GLY A 622 -0.15 -48.42 4.47
CA GLY A 622 0.80 -49.26 3.75
C GLY A 622 2.23 -48.76 3.63
N ASN A 623 2.53 -47.48 3.89
CA ASN A 623 3.85 -46.91 3.57
C ASN A 623 4.20 -47.23 2.10
N ILE A 624 3.43 -46.67 1.16
CA ILE A 624 3.75 -46.77 -0.27
C ILE A 624 4.87 -45.79 -0.56
N ASP A 625 5.91 -46.23 -1.27
CA ASP A 625 6.98 -45.37 -1.79
C ASP A 625 6.58 -44.96 -3.21
N TYR A 626 6.11 -43.72 -3.40
CA TYR A 626 5.60 -43.28 -4.70
C TYR A 626 6.75 -42.83 -5.62
N ASP A 627 7.72 -42.12 -5.08
CA ASP A 627 8.88 -41.60 -5.82
C ASP A 627 10.05 -42.60 -5.98
N GLY A 628 10.04 -43.71 -5.22
CA GLY A 628 11.01 -44.80 -5.29
C GLY A 628 12.33 -44.53 -4.57
N ASP A 629 12.40 -43.55 -3.66
CA ASP A 629 13.63 -43.15 -2.97
C ASP A 629 13.96 -44.04 -1.73
N GLY A 630 13.00 -44.87 -1.31
CA GLY A 630 13.09 -45.78 -0.19
C GLY A 630 12.53 -45.24 1.14
N ASP A 631 12.04 -44.01 1.19
CA ASP A 631 11.33 -43.42 2.33
C ASP A 631 9.82 -43.38 2.09
N ALA A 632 9.16 -44.45 2.50
CA ALA A 632 7.72 -44.54 2.38
C ALA A 632 6.94 -43.84 3.51
N THR A 633 7.60 -43.02 4.34
CA THR A 633 7.01 -42.37 5.53
C THR A 633 6.94 -40.85 5.46
N GLU A 634 7.58 -40.23 4.46
CA GLU A 634 7.51 -38.79 4.27
C GLU A 634 6.13 -38.29 3.83
N GLY A 635 5.94 -36.97 3.78
CA GLY A 635 4.67 -36.40 3.32
C GLY A 635 4.55 -36.38 1.80
N ILE A 636 3.32 -36.29 1.29
CA ILE A 636 3.03 -36.28 -0.17
C ILE A 636 3.73 -35.11 -0.88
N ALA A 637 4.00 -34.01 -0.17
CA ALA A 637 4.74 -32.89 -0.72
C ALA A 637 6.16 -33.27 -1.14
N ASN A 638 6.82 -34.13 -0.36
CA ASN A 638 8.19 -34.56 -0.64
C ASN A 638 8.22 -35.59 -1.78
N GLU A 639 7.29 -36.55 -1.80
CA GLU A 639 7.14 -37.50 -2.92
C GLU A 639 7.00 -36.75 -4.25
N ILE A 640 6.16 -35.70 -4.28
CA ILE A 640 5.99 -34.83 -5.46
C ILE A 640 7.30 -34.07 -5.78
N ALA A 641 8.02 -33.58 -4.77
CA ALA A 641 9.25 -32.84 -4.96
C ALA A 641 10.33 -33.72 -5.59
N THR A 642 10.56 -34.93 -5.07
CA THR A 642 11.52 -35.90 -5.61
C THR A 642 11.14 -36.34 -7.02
N MET A 643 9.87 -36.67 -7.27
CA MET A 643 9.40 -37.00 -8.62
C MET A 643 9.61 -35.84 -9.60
N ARG A 644 9.44 -34.59 -9.15
CA ARG A 644 9.69 -33.39 -9.97
C ARG A 644 11.19 -33.22 -10.28
N GLU A 645 12.08 -33.52 -9.35
CA GLU A 645 13.53 -33.55 -9.58
C GLU A 645 13.91 -34.62 -10.61
N ILE A 646 13.34 -35.82 -10.49
CA ILE A 646 13.57 -36.92 -11.45
C ILE A 646 13.03 -36.57 -12.84
N LEU A 647 11.87 -35.90 -12.92
CA LEU A 647 11.33 -35.40 -14.18
C LEU A 647 12.26 -34.37 -14.83
N TYR A 648 12.80 -33.43 -14.04
CA TYR A 648 13.73 -32.44 -14.56
C TYR A 648 15.02 -33.08 -15.07
N ALA A 649 15.61 -34.00 -14.30
CA ALA A 649 16.79 -34.74 -14.72
C ALA A 649 16.53 -35.55 -16.00
N SER A 650 15.35 -36.18 -16.11
CA SER A 650 14.93 -36.90 -17.31
C SER A 650 14.78 -35.97 -18.51
N LEU A 651 14.24 -34.76 -18.31
CA LEU A 651 14.09 -33.74 -19.35
C LEU A 651 15.47 -33.25 -19.83
N GLN A 652 16.41 -33.02 -18.92
CA GLN A 652 17.79 -32.63 -19.23
C GLN A 652 18.51 -33.71 -20.03
N ALA A 653 18.41 -34.97 -19.59
CA ALA A 653 19.00 -36.11 -20.29
C ALA A 653 18.40 -36.26 -21.69
N TYR A 654 17.08 -36.18 -21.84
CA TYR A 654 16.41 -36.24 -23.14
C TYR A 654 16.86 -35.10 -24.08
N ALA A 655 16.91 -33.87 -23.56
CA ALA A 655 17.34 -32.70 -24.31
C ALA A 655 18.81 -32.82 -24.80
N ALA A 656 19.71 -33.33 -23.94
CA ALA A 656 21.10 -33.54 -24.29
C ALA A 656 21.30 -34.73 -25.24
N ASP A 657 20.75 -35.90 -24.90
CA ASP A 657 21.09 -37.18 -25.55
C ASP A 657 20.23 -37.50 -26.78
N VAL A 658 18.96 -37.07 -26.79
CA VAL A 658 18.03 -37.35 -27.90
C VAL A 658 17.96 -36.16 -28.84
N VAL A 659 17.78 -34.96 -28.31
CA VAL A 659 17.64 -33.73 -29.11
C VAL A 659 19.01 -33.16 -29.53
N GLY A 660 20.03 -33.30 -28.68
CA GLY A 660 21.36 -32.72 -28.92
C GLY A 660 21.46 -31.24 -28.56
N THR A 661 20.54 -30.72 -27.75
CA THR A 661 20.55 -29.33 -27.25
C THR A 661 20.17 -29.36 -25.78
N PRO A 662 21.15 -29.23 -24.86
CA PRO A 662 20.91 -29.23 -23.42
C PRO A 662 20.00 -28.07 -22.99
N ILE A 663 19.30 -28.25 -21.87
CA ILE A 663 18.27 -27.35 -21.36
C ILE A 663 18.48 -27.08 -19.87
N PHE A 664 18.20 -25.85 -19.45
CA PHE A 664 18.01 -25.54 -18.04
C PHE A 664 16.72 -24.76 -17.80
N TYR A 665 16.25 -24.80 -16.56
CA TYR A 665 15.09 -24.07 -16.07
C TYR A 665 15.50 -22.91 -15.16
N ASN A 666 14.90 -21.74 -15.38
CA ASN A 666 15.03 -20.56 -14.53
C ASN A 666 13.63 -20.03 -14.18
N PRO A 667 13.16 -20.18 -12.93
CA PRO A 667 11.83 -19.73 -12.53
C PRO A 667 11.65 -18.20 -12.58
N ASN A 668 12.75 -17.44 -12.58
CA ASN A 668 12.77 -15.98 -12.46
C ASN A 668 12.98 -15.26 -13.80
N ALA A 669 13.13 -15.99 -14.91
CA ALA A 669 13.36 -15.39 -16.22
C ALA A 669 12.43 -16.01 -17.27
N TYR A 670 11.72 -15.19 -18.03
CA TYR A 670 10.96 -15.64 -19.20
C TYR A 670 11.92 -15.94 -20.36
N PRO A 671 11.79 -17.07 -21.11
CA PRO A 671 10.64 -17.99 -21.18
C PRO A 671 10.75 -19.24 -20.28
N TYR A 672 11.43 -19.14 -19.15
CA TYR A 672 11.66 -20.16 -18.11
C TYR A 672 12.60 -21.29 -18.49
N PHE A 673 12.63 -21.68 -19.75
CA PHE A 673 13.55 -22.70 -20.24
C PHE A 673 14.51 -22.09 -21.24
N PHE A 674 15.80 -22.40 -21.07
CA PHE A 674 16.90 -21.81 -21.82
C PHE A 674 17.84 -22.90 -22.33
N VAL A 675 18.60 -22.57 -23.37
CA VAL A 675 19.68 -23.42 -23.85
C VAL A 675 20.81 -23.39 -22.82
N ASP A 676 21.18 -24.57 -22.35
CA ASP A 676 22.34 -24.79 -21.47
C ASP A 676 23.56 -25.01 -22.39
N ASP A 677 24.28 -23.93 -22.69
CA ASP A 677 25.37 -23.96 -23.67
C ASP A 677 26.57 -24.76 -23.16
N ASN A 678 26.73 -24.84 -21.84
CA ASN A 678 27.87 -25.50 -21.21
C ASN A 678 27.56 -26.93 -20.70
N GLY A 679 26.28 -27.29 -20.62
CA GLY A 679 25.80 -28.63 -20.29
C GLY A 679 25.86 -28.98 -18.80
N ASN A 680 25.85 -27.99 -17.90
CA ASN A 680 25.91 -28.21 -16.45
C ASN A 680 24.54 -28.29 -15.77
N GLY A 681 23.46 -28.00 -16.50
CA GLY A 681 22.09 -28.09 -16.05
C GLY A 681 21.61 -26.96 -15.13
N VAL A 682 22.37 -25.89 -14.97
CA VAL A 682 22.02 -24.73 -14.14
C VAL A 682 22.06 -23.43 -14.94
N ALA A 683 21.47 -22.36 -14.41
CA ALA A 683 21.49 -21.06 -15.08
C ALA A 683 22.84 -20.37 -14.86
N ASP A 684 23.57 -20.08 -15.95
CA ASP A 684 24.84 -19.34 -15.89
C ASP A 684 24.79 -17.94 -16.50
N GLU A 685 25.72 -17.09 -16.07
CA GLU A 685 25.90 -15.75 -16.62
C GLU A 685 26.26 -15.83 -18.12
N GLY A 686 25.42 -15.22 -18.96
CA GLY A 686 25.56 -15.22 -20.43
C GLY A 686 24.61 -16.18 -21.14
N GLU A 687 24.02 -17.15 -20.44
CA GLU A 687 23.03 -18.07 -21.01
C GLU A 687 21.63 -17.45 -21.00
N SER A 688 21.32 -16.73 -22.07
CA SER A 688 20.05 -15.99 -22.23
C SER A 688 19.20 -16.47 -23.40
N THR A 689 19.68 -17.47 -24.15
CA THR A 689 18.99 -18.01 -25.31
C THR A 689 17.82 -18.88 -24.84
N GLY A 690 16.59 -18.40 -25.02
CA GLY A 690 15.40 -19.20 -24.74
C GLY A 690 15.40 -20.53 -25.51
N TYR A 691 15.02 -21.62 -24.84
CA TYR A 691 15.08 -22.95 -25.41
C TYR A 691 14.18 -23.04 -26.65
N ASN A 692 14.76 -23.47 -27.77
CA ASN A 692 14.13 -23.43 -29.09
C ASN A 692 14.13 -24.79 -29.81
N ALA A 693 14.75 -25.82 -29.23
CA ALA A 693 14.83 -27.17 -29.79
C ALA A 693 13.70 -28.10 -29.28
N TRP A 694 12.52 -27.53 -29.01
CA TRP A 694 11.37 -28.28 -28.49
C TRP A 694 10.94 -29.40 -29.45
N THR A 695 10.81 -30.61 -28.91
CA THR A 695 10.04 -31.71 -29.52
C THR A 695 8.66 -31.75 -28.86
N PRO A 696 7.64 -32.40 -29.46
CA PRO A 696 6.41 -32.69 -28.76
C PRO A 696 6.62 -33.34 -27.40
N ARG A 697 7.53 -34.32 -27.31
CA ARG A 697 7.83 -35.04 -26.07
C ARG A 697 8.40 -34.11 -25.00
N SER A 698 9.47 -33.39 -25.30
CA SER A 698 10.09 -32.48 -24.32
C SER A 698 9.16 -31.35 -23.91
N LEU A 699 8.33 -30.84 -24.82
CA LEU A 699 7.35 -29.79 -24.51
C LEU A 699 6.29 -30.28 -23.52
N THR A 700 5.77 -31.51 -23.69
CA THR A 700 4.76 -32.07 -22.78
C THR A 700 5.30 -32.31 -21.38
N ALA A 701 6.53 -32.83 -21.27
CA ALA A 701 7.20 -33.03 -20.00
C ALA A 701 7.56 -31.71 -19.31
N ALA A 702 8.10 -30.73 -20.04
CA ALA A 702 8.40 -29.40 -19.51
C ALA A 702 7.14 -28.66 -19.05
N TYR A 703 6.03 -28.84 -19.76
CA TYR A 703 4.73 -28.30 -19.35
C TYR A 703 4.28 -28.88 -18.01
N ASN A 704 4.37 -30.21 -17.84
CA ASN A 704 4.02 -30.88 -16.59
C ASN A 704 4.96 -30.51 -15.44
N TYR A 705 6.25 -30.36 -15.70
CA TYR A 705 7.22 -29.85 -14.72
C TYR A 705 6.84 -28.44 -14.22
N GLN A 706 6.52 -27.52 -15.13
CA GLN A 706 6.08 -26.18 -14.77
C GLN A 706 4.75 -26.22 -14.00
N TYR A 707 3.79 -27.03 -14.44
CA TYR A 707 2.49 -27.19 -13.78
C TYR A 707 2.65 -27.57 -12.31
N THR A 708 3.48 -28.58 -12.00
CA THR A 708 3.70 -29.00 -10.60
C THR A 708 4.55 -28.00 -9.80
N ALA A 709 5.35 -27.16 -10.46
CA ALA A 709 6.10 -26.09 -9.80
C ALA A 709 5.26 -24.83 -9.51
N LYS A 710 4.15 -24.63 -10.20
CA LYS A 710 3.32 -23.42 -10.10
C LYS A 710 2.08 -23.56 -9.20
N ASP A 711 1.87 -24.73 -8.61
CA ASP A 711 0.92 -24.92 -7.50
C ASP A 711 1.65 -25.41 -6.24
N PRO A 712 2.02 -24.51 -5.31
CA PRO A 712 2.69 -24.90 -4.06
C PRO A 712 1.84 -25.82 -3.17
N GLY A 713 0.51 -25.78 -3.31
CA GLY A 713 -0.43 -26.61 -2.56
C GLY A 713 -0.80 -27.91 -3.26
N ALA A 714 -0.12 -28.27 -4.36
CA ALA A 714 -0.46 -29.42 -5.21
C ALA A 714 -0.65 -30.74 -4.44
N PHE A 715 0.15 -30.95 -3.40
CA PHE A 715 0.08 -32.13 -2.54
C PHE A 715 -1.27 -32.26 -1.81
N ALA A 716 -1.87 -31.14 -1.40
CA ALA A 716 -3.15 -31.09 -0.72
C ALA A 716 -4.32 -30.95 -1.71
N HIS A 717 -4.15 -30.15 -2.79
CA HIS A 717 -5.22 -29.94 -3.77
C HIS A 717 -5.59 -31.22 -4.50
N ASN A 718 -4.62 -32.00 -5.00
CA ASN A 718 -4.85 -33.30 -5.66
C ASN A 718 -3.56 -34.10 -5.84
N GLY A 719 -2.87 -34.44 -4.73
CA GLY A 719 -1.53 -35.02 -4.77
C GLY A 719 -1.43 -36.30 -5.61
N GLN A 720 -2.44 -37.17 -5.57
CA GLN A 720 -2.45 -38.40 -6.38
C GLN A 720 -2.53 -38.13 -7.88
N TYR A 721 -3.36 -37.18 -8.32
CA TYR A 721 -3.40 -36.76 -9.73
C TYR A 721 -2.03 -36.22 -10.17
N VAL A 722 -1.41 -35.39 -9.33
CA VAL A 722 -0.09 -34.81 -9.63
C VAL A 722 0.99 -35.87 -9.76
N MET A 723 1.05 -36.84 -8.85
CA MET A 723 1.99 -37.96 -8.93
C MET A 723 1.73 -38.86 -10.17
N GLN A 724 0.48 -39.08 -10.57
CA GLN A 724 0.16 -39.79 -11.83
C GLN A 724 0.74 -39.06 -13.06
N ILE A 725 0.61 -37.73 -13.08
CA ILE A 725 1.15 -36.88 -14.16
C ILE A 725 2.68 -36.93 -14.18
N LEU A 726 3.34 -36.82 -13.02
CA LEU A 726 4.79 -36.86 -12.92
C LEU A 726 5.33 -38.23 -13.36
N TYR A 727 4.75 -39.33 -12.85
CA TYR A 727 5.13 -40.70 -13.21
C TYR A 727 5.09 -40.91 -14.73
N ASP A 728 3.97 -40.53 -15.37
CA ASP A 728 3.79 -40.73 -16.80
C ASP A 728 4.72 -39.84 -17.62
N SER A 729 5.03 -38.62 -17.14
CA SER A 729 5.99 -37.71 -17.80
C SER A 729 7.42 -38.25 -17.78
N ILE A 730 7.84 -38.80 -16.63
CA ILE A 730 9.16 -39.43 -16.47
C ILE A 730 9.27 -40.65 -17.40
N ASN A 731 8.27 -41.53 -17.36
CA ASN A 731 8.23 -42.72 -18.19
C ASN A 731 8.21 -42.39 -19.69
N ASP A 732 7.49 -41.34 -20.11
CA ASP A 732 7.43 -40.92 -21.52
C ASP A 732 8.78 -40.37 -22.01
N LEU A 733 9.57 -39.70 -21.17
CA LEU A 733 10.96 -39.30 -21.50
C LEU A 733 11.96 -40.47 -21.47
N GLY A 734 11.56 -41.65 -21.00
CA GLY A 734 12.43 -42.81 -20.82
C GLY A 734 13.22 -42.79 -19.50
N GLY A 735 12.80 -41.99 -18.51
CA GLY A 735 13.32 -42.05 -17.15
C GLY A 735 12.97 -43.36 -16.45
N ASP A 736 13.76 -43.72 -15.42
CA ASP A 736 13.57 -44.97 -14.68
C ASP A 736 12.45 -44.82 -13.63
N VAL A 737 11.33 -45.48 -13.88
CA VAL A 737 10.17 -45.55 -12.97
C VAL A 737 10.04 -46.91 -12.28
N THR A 738 11.07 -47.77 -12.34
CA THR A 738 10.97 -49.16 -11.86
C THR A 738 10.86 -49.27 -10.33
N ALA A 739 11.41 -48.29 -9.60
CA ALA A 739 11.28 -48.19 -8.15
C ALA A 739 10.03 -47.40 -7.72
N MET A 740 9.47 -46.57 -8.62
CA MET A 740 8.30 -45.74 -8.35
C MET A 740 7.01 -46.52 -8.33
N THR A 741 6.06 -46.05 -7.51
CA THR A 741 4.68 -46.53 -7.54
C THR A 741 3.79 -45.47 -8.20
N ARG A 742 3.08 -45.83 -9.27
CA ARG A 742 2.05 -44.92 -9.83
C ARG A 742 0.77 -45.01 -8.98
N PRO A 743 0.20 -43.89 -8.47
CA PRO A 743 -1.04 -43.94 -7.71
C PRO A 743 -2.20 -44.55 -8.51
N PRO A 744 -3.07 -45.36 -7.87
CA PRO A 744 -4.23 -45.92 -8.53
C PRO A 744 -5.23 -44.82 -8.93
N VAL A 745 -6.00 -45.07 -9.98
CA VAL A 745 -7.11 -44.19 -10.33
C VAL A 745 -8.26 -44.44 -9.37
N ALA A 746 -8.70 -43.40 -8.66
CA ALA A 746 -9.81 -43.49 -7.74
C ALA A 746 -11.10 -43.81 -8.53
N VAL A 747 -11.75 -44.93 -8.21
CA VAL A 747 -13.11 -45.19 -8.67
C VAL A 747 -14.03 -44.35 -7.79
N PRO A 748 -14.93 -43.51 -8.35
CA PRO A 748 -15.88 -42.77 -7.54
C PRO A 748 -16.63 -43.75 -6.63
N GLU A 749 -16.53 -43.57 -5.32
CA GLU A 749 -17.39 -44.32 -4.42
C GLU A 749 -18.83 -43.96 -4.77
N ALA A 750 -19.65 -44.97 -5.06
CA ALA A 750 -21.06 -44.75 -5.27
C ALA A 750 -21.60 -44.05 -4.01
N ALA A 751 -22.07 -42.81 -4.16
CA ALA A 751 -22.62 -42.02 -3.08
C ALA A 751 -23.46 -42.92 -2.17
N ALA A 752 -23.00 -43.10 -0.93
CA ALA A 752 -23.73 -43.89 0.05
C ALA A 752 -25.12 -43.25 0.20
N PRO A 753 -26.21 -44.05 0.12
CA PRO A 753 -27.57 -43.55 -0.01
C PRO A 753 -28.07 -42.75 1.19
#